data_AF-A0A3P1VYW9-F1
#
_entry.id   AF-A0A3P1VYW9-F1
#
_cell.length_a   1.000
_cell.length_b   1.000
_cell.length_c   1.000
_cell.angle_alpha   90.00
_cell.angle_beta   90.00
_cell.angle_gamma   90.00
#
_symmetry.space_group_name_H-M   'P 1'
#
loop_
_entity.id
_entity.type
_entity.pdbx_description
1 polymer ?
#
loop_
_entity_poly.entity_id
_entity_poly.type
_entity_poly.pdbx_seq_one_letter_code
_entity_poly.pdbx_strand_id
1 'polypeptide(L)'
;MATYRLCYKKGKVGYSKNHAAYIQREDGYQSKEEDLVYTESGNMNFNGEIVSAKKFWEFADTYERTNSVAYRELELTIPNEFNHEQAKELISNFVKKELGEKYPYTYAIHEAKNEKGEKNLHCHLMFSERELDGIDRELSQFFKRANSKNPEKGGAKKNREWQEKSRLLDLRKSWEIETNNLLEKNGFEARVDCRTLKEIRQELLESGMFDKAETYNRLPINVAGKILYKVGHGIELNGEEKQQYDKYIETVNRKKELERIYQEKENRKIEHKNLKAEIEKLEKENSKEKAINICSKGQYFKTKKQYYDISKKVKKYPENIILKKEQERLAKTIKEIEDKSIKSNKYINIFANLETKRVSTLDTLKAEYSKKFRDKYLSKEEEKIKEKYQDYDVLKLKIKLETISIENPTEKAMNLLTNYEYNLKFVEAFEMQENKKDIENKYNEAALFNPRQAKDFKLALSIEEKNIENKQDEIIKLIDNIDENKLKDSAKKIEEKNKIEKAIITELIQEKSQSRSEIDLMKDKVILLEKFSYLEKLYNKEIKNDEKNKKKIFSISSELASVESLLNSEYKSIDIKNDIAQNNLKAIQEQILKNNKRISVAENVIDKTKTIISANSKKHNLSGIEVIAIGNLSKGKYWRNYKEIKKITSEIKNDEKTLSNMGIVSFGKGVLKKDIELKKKKLEDLEKEEKNIINTYKQDKNFSSEVSKVNAHYNAILKSYQAILVVAKMDNNINYKVKSNIEKPGKQITTYKKNPSKNRSKAVISEGARGLKSNVRSIFDDTEIRATVGIHLEKDKENGWEV
;
A
#
# COMPACT_ATOMS: atom_id res chain seq x y z
N MET A 1 21.51 -15.10 21.93
CA MET A 1 20.19 -14.74 21.37
C MET A 1 19.24 -15.86 21.66
N ALA A 2 18.03 -15.52 22.09
CA ALA A 2 16.96 -16.45 22.32
C ALA A 2 16.72 -17.31 21.06
N THR A 3 16.81 -18.63 21.23
CA THR A 3 16.63 -19.61 20.17
C THR A 3 15.49 -20.54 20.53
N TYR A 4 14.66 -20.86 19.54
CA TYR A 4 13.56 -21.78 19.72
C TYR A 4 13.98 -23.21 19.38
N ARG A 5 13.77 -24.16 20.31
CA ARG A 5 13.81 -25.60 20.01
C ARG A 5 12.97 -26.37 21.02
N LEU A 6 12.13 -27.26 20.49
CA LEU A 6 11.43 -28.31 21.23
C LEU A 6 11.47 -29.60 20.40
N CYS A 7 12.13 -30.63 20.93
CA CYS A 7 12.11 -31.98 20.39
C CYS A 7 11.15 -32.85 21.20
N TYR A 8 10.42 -33.74 20.54
CA TYR A 8 9.50 -34.68 21.20
C TYR A 8 9.83 -36.11 20.79
N LYS A 9 10.23 -36.93 21.76
CA LYS A 9 10.73 -38.29 21.55
C LYS A 9 9.90 -39.31 22.31
N LYS A 10 10.04 -40.58 21.93
CA LYS A 10 9.45 -41.74 22.62
C LYS A 10 10.57 -42.63 23.16
N GLY A 11 10.45 -42.98 24.44
CA GLY A 11 11.31 -43.93 25.12
C GLY A 11 10.81 -45.36 24.96
N LYS A 12 11.73 -46.30 24.74
CA LYS A 12 11.43 -47.74 24.69
C LYS A 12 11.57 -48.35 26.08
N VAL A 13 10.79 -49.40 26.34
CA VAL A 13 10.93 -50.24 27.54
C VAL A 13 12.34 -50.82 27.60
N GLY A 14 12.94 -50.82 28.80
CA GLY A 14 14.30 -51.27 29.09
C GLY A 14 15.35 -50.16 29.15
N TYR A 15 14.95 -48.90 28.89
CA TYR A 15 15.87 -47.75 28.88
C TYR A 15 15.45 -46.63 29.84
N SER A 16 14.26 -46.69 30.45
CA SER A 16 13.71 -45.58 31.24
C SER A 16 14.53 -45.29 32.49
N LYS A 17 14.93 -46.33 33.24
CA LYS A 17 15.78 -46.20 34.43
C LYS A 17 17.12 -45.57 34.09
N ASN A 18 17.78 -46.10 33.05
CA ASN A 18 19.10 -45.60 32.62
C ASN A 18 19.02 -44.18 32.07
N HIS A 19 17.94 -43.83 31.35
CA HIS A 19 17.73 -42.48 30.84
C HIS A 19 17.49 -41.48 31.97
N ALA A 20 16.68 -41.84 32.97
CA ALA A 20 16.47 -41.02 34.17
C ALA A 20 17.79 -40.79 34.91
N ALA A 21 18.55 -41.85 35.17
CA ALA A 21 19.87 -41.73 35.79
C ALA A 21 20.83 -40.86 34.97
N TYR A 22 20.84 -41.01 33.64
CA TYR A 22 21.65 -40.21 32.73
C TYR A 22 21.32 -38.71 32.82
N ILE A 23 20.05 -38.32 32.71
CA ILE A 23 19.67 -36.90 32.76
C ILE A 23 19.86 -36.30 34.16
N GLN A 24 19.75 -37.11 35.22
CA GLN A 24 19.97 -36.66 36.60
C GLN A 24 21.45 -36.75 37.04
N ARG A 25 22.35 -37.24 36.17
CA ARG A 25 23.77 -37.50 36.47
C ARG A 25 24.00 -38.44 37.68
N GLU A 26 23.08 -39.38 37.88
CA GLU A 26 23.15 -40.43 38.91
C GLU A 26 23.84 -41.70 38.38
N ASP A 27 24.06 -42.71 39.23
CA ASP A 27 24.54 -44.06 38.85
C ASP A 27 25.78 -44.10 37.93
N GLY A 28 26.72 -43.16 38.10
CA GLY A 28 27.98 -43.12 37.35
C GLY A 28 27.96 -42.31 36.05
N TYR A 29 26.88 -41.57 35.77
CA TYR A 29 26.74 -40.72 34.59
C TYR A 29 27.27 -39.28 34.78
N GLN A 30 28.25 -39.06 35.67
CA GLN A 30 28.85 -37.72 35.83
C GLN A 30 29.53 -37.27 34.53
N SER A 31 29.32 -36.01 34.14
CA SER A 31 29.96 -35.39 32.97
C SER A 31 30.95 -34.33 33.39
N LYS A 32 32.04 -34.19 32.62
CA LYS A 32 33.01 -33.08 32.73
C LYS A 32 32.71 -31.92 31.78
N GLU A 33 31.82 -32.13 30.81
CA GLU A 33 31.55 -31.20 29.70
C GLU A 33 30.19 -30.49 29.82
N GLU A 34 29.28 -31.03 30.63
CA GLU A 34 27.94 -30.52 30.83
C GLU A 34 27.55 -30.56 32.31
N ASP A 35 27.19 -29.40 32.87
CA ASP A 35 26.84 -29.25 34.28
C ASP A 35 25.35 -29.52 34.51
N LEU A 36 25.02 -30.27 35.56
CA LEU A 36 23.65 -30.39 36.06
C LEU A 36 23.31 -29.17 36.90
N VAL A 37 22.41 -28.32 36.39
CA VAL A 37 21.98 -27.09 37.06
C VAL A 37 20.89 -27.39 38.10
N TYR A 38 19.89 -28.18 37.71
CA TYR A 38 18.74 -28.49 38.57
C TYR A 38 18.04 -29.77 38.10
N THR A 39 17.43 -30.52 39.02
CA THR A 39 16.55 -31.66 38.70
C THR A 39 15.36 -31.73 39.64
N GLU A 40 14.24 -32.23 39.13
CA GLU A 40 13.02 -32.41 39.91
C GLU A 40 12.20 -33.57 39.35
N SER A 41 11.46 -34.26 40.21
CA SER A 41 10.48 -35.27 39.84
C SER A 41 9.17 -35.02 40.57
N GLY A 42 8.05 -35.32 39.92
CA GLY A 42 6.73 -35.06 40.46
C GLY A 42 5.70 -36.12 40.07
N ASN A 43 4.57 -36.11 40.78
CA ASN A 43 3.44 -37.01 40.57
C ASN A 43 3.79 -38.51 40.70
N MET A 44 4.63 -38.86 41.68
CA MET A 44 5.08 -40.24 41.94
C MET A 44 4.64 -40.75 43.32
N ASN A 45 3.39 -40.48 43.71
CA ASN A 45 2.80 -41.02 44.94
C ASN A 45 1.90 -42.22 44.59
N PHE A 46 2.17 -43.38 45.21
CA PHE A 46 1.43 -44.61 45.00
C PHE A 46 1.08 -45.21 46.36
N ASN A 47 -0.21 -45.39 46.63
CA ASN A 47 -0.74 -45.90 47.90
C ASN A 47 -0.25 -45.12 49.14
N GLY A 48 -0.13 -43.79 49.02
CA GLY A 48 0.31 -42.91 50.10
C GLY A 48 1.82 -42.84 50.30
N GLU A 49 2.60 -43.61 49.54
CA GLU A 49 4.07 -43.58 49.58
C GLU A 49 4.64 -42.78 48.40
N ILE A 50 5.58 -41.87 48.70
CA ILE A 50 6.35 -41.17 47.67
C ILE A 50 7.44 -42.12 47.16
N VAL A 51 7.38 -42.41 45.86
CA VAL A 51 8.33 -43.28 45.15
C VAL A 51 9.44 -42.43 44.54
N SER A 52 10.70 -42.89 44.62
CA SER A 52 11.82 -42.22 43.95
C SER A 52 11.73 -42.35 42.43
N ALA A 53 12.24 -41.35 41.70
CA ALA A 53 12.26 -41.34 40.23
C ALA A 53 12.87 -42.63 39.66
N LYS A 54 14.03 -43.04 40.19
CA LYS A 54 14.71 -44.28 39.81
C LYS A 54 13.80 -45.51 39.94
N LYS A 55 13.10 -45.66 41.07
CA LYS A 55 12.19 -46.79 41.31
C LYS A 55 10.98 -46.75 40.37
N PHE A 56 10.39 -45.56 40.14
CA PHE A 56 9.28 -45.42 39.20
C PHE A 56 9.68 -45.84 37.78
N TRP A 57 10.81 -45.35 37.28
CA TRP A 57 11.28 -45.65 35.92
C TRP A 57 11.76 -47.10 35.75
N GLU A 58 12.33 -47.70 36.80
CA GLU A 58 12.64 -49.14 36.85
C GLU A 58 11.37 -50.00 36.73
N PHE A 59 10.29 -49.61 37.41
CA PHE A 59 9.01 -50.29 37.29
C PHE A 59 8.38 -50.09 35.91
N ALA A 60 8.57 -48.92 35.29
CA ALA A 60 8.16 -48.70 33.90
C ALA A 60 8.87 -49.68 32.95
N ASP A 61 10.17 -49.92 33.14
CA ASP A 61 10.92 -50.88 32.33
C ASP A 61 10.54 -52.35 32.60
N THR A 62 10.13 -52.67 33.82
CA THR A 62 9.81 -54.04 34.24
C THR A 62 8.40 -54.45 33.87
N TYR A 63 7.41 -53.56 34.04
CA TYR A 63 5.99 -53.92 34.00
C TYR A 63 5.24 -53.39 32.77
N GLU A 64 5.83 -52.49 31.97
CA GLU A 64 5.29 -52.20 30.64
C GLU A 64 5.51 -53.38 29.68
N ARG A 65 4.61 -53.53 28.70
CA ARG A 65 4.80 -54.54 27.64
C ARG A 65 6.07 -54.24 26.84
N THR A 66 6.81 -55.25 26.41
CA THR A 66 8.10 -55.12 25.69
C THR A 66 8.09 -54.11 24.51
N ASN A 67 6.95 -54.00 23.79
CA ASN A 67 6.79 -53.09 22.65
C ASN A 67 5.95 -51.82 22.98
N SER A 68 5.89 -51.42 24.26
CA SER A 68 5.22 -50.20 24.71
C SER A 68 6.13 -48.97 24.62
N VAL A 69 5.52 -47.79 24.74
CA VAL A 69 6.22 -46.54 25.05
C VAL A 69 6.32 -46.45 26.57
N ALA A 70 7.52 -46.49 27.13
CA ALA A 70 7.73 -46.40 28.57
C ALA A 70 7.60 -44.97 29.09
N TYR A 71 8.15 -44.02 28.33
CA TYR A 71 8.07 -42.58 28.60
C TYR A 71 8.04 -41.77 27.30
N ARG A 72 7.63 -40.52 27.39
CA ARG A 72 7.85 -39.47 26.39
C ARG A 72 8.91 -38.52 26.90
N GLU A 73 9.68 -37.95 25.98
CA GLU A 73 10.70 -36.97 26.33
C GLU A 73 10.52 -35.69 25.51
N LEU A 74 10.60 -34.55 26.20
CA LEU A 74 10.70 -33.22 25.65
C LEU A 74 12.12 -32.70 25.89
N GLU A 75 12.84 -32.40 24.82
CA GLU A 75 14.12 -31.66 24.88
C GLU A 75 13.84 -30.20 24.55
N LEU A 76 14.07 -29.32 25.51
CA LEU A 76 13.72 -27.90 25.46
C LEU A 76 14.99 -27.07 25.48
N THR A 77 15.18 -26.16 24.53
CA THR A 77 16.24 -25.14 24.63
C THR A 77 15.71 -23.95 25.41
N ILE A 78 16.48 -23.50 26.40
CA ILE A 78 16.17 -22.36 27.25
C ILE A 78 16.99 -21.16 26.75
N PRO A 79 16.38 -19.96 26.57
CA PRO A 79 17.11 -18.77 26.15
C PRO A 79 18.29 -18.43 27.07
N ASN A 80 19.44 -18.12 26.46
CA ASN A 80 20.65 -17.73 27.18
C ASN A 80 20.51 -16.36 27.88
N GLU A 81 19.47 -15.59 27.58
CA GLU A 81 19.13 -14.38 28.31
C GLU A 81 18.79 -14.69 29.78
N PHE A 82 18.30 -15.89 30.08
CA PHE A 82 17.93 -16.28 31.43
C PHE A 82 19.12 -16.71 32.31
N ASN A 83 18.99 -16.42 33.61
CA ASN A 83 19.80 -17.03 34.67
C ASN A 83 19.19 -18.38 35.11
N HIS A 84 19.87 -19.10 36.01
CA HIS A 84 19.44 -20.44 36.44
C HIS A 84 18.08 -20.46 37.16
N GLU A 85 17.77 -19.44 37.96
CA GLU A 85 16.47 -19.34 38.65
C GLU A 85 15.33 -19.08 37.67
N GLN A 86 15.54 -18.19 36.69
CA GLN A 86 14.57 -17.93 35.61
C GLN A 86 14.39 -19.17 34.71
N ALA A 87 15.46 -19.92 34.45
CA ALA A 87 15.38 -21.19 33.73
C ALA A 87 14.54 -22.23 34.48
N LYS A 88 14.71 -22.33 35.81
CA LYS A 88 13.89 -23.17 36.68
C LYS A 88 12.43 -22.74 36.68
N GLU A 89 12.15 -21.43 36.81
CA GLU A 89 10.79 -20.88 36.74
C GLU A 89 10.12 -21.26 35.41
N LEU A 90 10.82 -21.09 34.28
CA LEU A 90 10.31 -21.43 32.95
C LEU A 90 9.89 -22.89 32.84
N ILE A 91 10.77 -23.81 33.26
CA ILE A 91 10.50 -25.25 33.18
C ILE A 91 9.38 -25.64 34.16
N SER A 92 9.39 -25.11 35.38
CA SER A 92 8.35 -25.38 36.38
C SER A 92 6.96 -24.93 35.89
N ASN A 93 6.86 -23.71 35.33
CA ASN A 93 5.61 -23.22 34.75
C ASN A 93 5.13 -24.11 33.60
N PHE A 94 6.03 -24.50 32.70
CA PHE A 94 5.70 -25.35 31.57
C PHE A 94 5.24 -26.76 32.00
N VAL A 95 5.93 -27.38 32.96
CA VAL A 95 5.55 -28.67 33.54
C VAL A 95 4.19 -28.58 34.24
N LYS A 96 3.99 -27.56 35.08
CA LYS A 96 2.72 -27.33 35.77
C LYS A 96 1.55 -27.14 34.79
N LYS A 97 1.78 -26.44 33.68
CA LYS A 97 0.76 -26.19 32.66
C LYS A 97 0.44 -27.43 31.81
N GLU A 98 1.47 -28.13 31.33
CA GLU A 98 1.28 -29.21 30.34
C GLU A 98 1.08 -30.59 30.97
N LEU A 99 1.68 -30.85 32.12
CA LEU A 99 1.57 -32.13 32.85
C LEU A 99 0.68 -32.00 34.09
N GLY A 100 0.74 -30.87 34.79
CA GLY A 100 -0.03 -30.63 36.01
C GLY A 100 0.22 -31.71 37.06
N GLU A 101 -0.84 -32.11 37.77
CA GLU A 101 -0.80 -33.21 38.76
C GLU A 101 -1.14 -34.58 38.14
N LYS A 102 -1.30 -34.64 36.81
CA LYS A 102 -1.88 -35.79 36.11
C LYS A 102 -0.88 -36.84 35.67
N TYR A 103 0.37 -36.45 35.40
CA TYR A 103 1.35 -37.32 34.75
C TYR A 103 2.64 -37.39 35.57
N PRO A 104 3.10 -38.58 35.98
CA PRO A 104 4.43 -38.78 36.57
C PRO A 104 5.54 -38.26 35.65
N TYR A 105 6.45 -37.46 36.19
CA TYR A 105 7.53 -36.84 35.40
C TYR A 105 8.84 -36.70 36.17
N THR A 106 9.92 -36.59 35.41
CA THR A 106 11.26 -36.22 35.87
C THR A 106 11.85 -35.26 34.86
N TYR A 107 12.46 -34.16 35.31
CA TYR A 107 13.24 -33.29 34.44
C TYR A 107 14.59 -32.92 35.04
N ALA A 108 15.50 -32.54 34.15
CA ALA A 108 16.82 -32.03 34.49
C ALA A 108 17.19 -30.87 33.56
N ILE A 109 17.70 -29.78 34.15
CA ILE A 109 18.24 -28.62 33.46
C ILE A 109 19.75 -28.77 33.41
N HIS A 110 20.31 -28.70 32.22
CA HIS A 110 21.75 -28.80 31.95
C HIS A 110 22.28 -27.50 31.36
N GLU A 111 23.55 -27.21 31.66
CA GLU A 111 24.32 -26.16 31.01
C GLU A 111 25.52 -26.77 30.30
N ALA A 112 25.53 -26.65 28.97
CA ALA A 112 26.71 -26.93 28.16
C ALA A 112 27.39 -25.61 27.77
N LYS A 113 28.70 -25.63 27.50
CA LYS A 113 29.44 -24.50 26.94
C LYS A 113 30.08 -24.91 25.62
N ASN A 114 29.94 -24.07 24.59
CA ASN A 114 30.66 -24.29 23.34
C ASN A 114 32.12 -23.80 23.45
N GLU A 115 32.93 -24.04 22.41
CA GLU A 115 34.34 -23.61 22.34
C GLU A 115 34.57 -22.10 22.56
N LYS A 116 33.53 -21.29 22.34
CA LYS A 116 33.55 -19.83 22.54
C LYS A 116 33.11 -19.41 23.94
N GLY A 117 32.84 -20.37 24.83
CA GLY A 117 32.31 -20.13 26.17
C GLY A 117 30.84 -19.69 26.18
N GLU A 118 30.12 -19.77 25.06
CA GLU A 118 28.70 -19.47 25.04
C GLU A 118 27.93 -20.59 25.74
N LYS A 119 27.17 -20.22 26.77
CA LYS A 119 26.29 -21.14 27.48
C LYS A 119 25.19 -21.69 26.57
N ASN A 120 24.70 -22.88 26.86
CA ASN A 120 23.56 -23.51 26.22
C ASN A 120 22.72 -24.21 27.28
N LEU A 121 21.77 -23.47 27.83
CA LEU A 121 20.80 -24.01 28.79
C LEU A 121 19.77 -24.84 28.05
N HIS A 122 19.57 -26.07 28.51
CA HIS A 122 18.55 -26.96 27.95
C HIS A 122 17.97 -27.86 29.04
N CYS A 123 16.77 -28.37 28.80
CA CYS A 123 16.07 -29.25 29.72
C CYS A 123 15.69 -30.55 29.03
N HIS A 124 15.99 -31.67 29.69
CA HIS A 124 15.41 -32.98 29.40
C HIS A 124 14.23 -33.20 30.33
N LEU A 125 13.01 -33.30 29.80
CA LEU A 125 11.79 -33.59 30.55
C LEU A 125 11.21 -34.92 30.07
N MET A 126 11.27 -35.95 30.91
CA MET A 126 10.63 -37.24 30.65
C MET A 126 9.35 -37.42 31.47
N PHE A 127 8.30 -37.98 30.88
CA PHE A 127 7.01 -38.20 31.56
C PHE A 127 6.30 -39.46 31.08
N SER A 128 5.41 -40.01 31.92
CA SER A 128 4.57 -41.15 31.56
C SER A 128 3.30 -40.68 30.85
N GLU A 129 2.92 -41.35 29.75
CA GLU A 129 1.62 -41.09 29.09
C GLU A 129 0.42 -41.62 29.91
N ARG A 130 0.67 -42.31 31.03
CA ARG A 130 -0.36 -42.84 31.93
C ARG A 130 -0.84 -41.75 32.87
N GLU A 131 -2.15 -41.50 32.86
CA GLU A 131 -2.78 -40.49 33.70
C GLU A 131 -3.08 -41.04 35.10
N LEU A 132 -2.74 -40.26 36.12
CA LEU A 132 -3.24 -40.44 37.48
C LEU A 132 -4.72 -40.08 37.48
N ASP A 133 -5.57 -41.11 37.46
CA ASP A 133 -7.03 -41.02 37.35
C ASP A 133 -7.72 -40.99 38.72
N GLY A 134 -6.97 -40.79 39.81
CA GLY A 134 -7.47 -40.78 41.19
C GLY A 134 -7.75 -42.16 41.79
N ILE A 135 -7.40 -43.24 41.09
CA ILE A 135 -7.54 -44.61 41.60
C ILE A 135 -6.19 -45.07 42.17
N ASP A 136 -6.20 -45.37 43.46
CA ASP A 136 -5.05 -45.93 44.17
C ASP A 136 -4.66 -47.29 43.61
N ARG A 137 -3.37 -47.43 43.26
CA ARG A 137 -2.79 -48.64 42.68
C ARG A 137 -1.40 -48.83 43.24
N GLU A 138 -1.07 -50.10 43.49
CA GLU A 138 0.31 -50.51 43.61
C GLU A 138 1.10 -50.13 42.35
N LEU A 139 2.36 -49.72 42.52
CA LEU A 139 3.20 -49.23 41.43
C LEU A 139 3.33 -50.26 40.28
N SER A 140 3.43 -51.55 40.60
CA SER A 140 3.45 -52.62 39.60
C SER A 140 2.14 -52.74 38.82
N GLN A 141 1.00 -52.46 39.46
CA GLN A 141 -0.31 -52.47 38.81
C GLN A 141 -0.48 -51.26 37.89
N PHE A 142 0.04 -50.08 38.24
CA PHE A 142 -0.05 -48.86 37.45
C PHE A 142 0.36 -49.08 35.98
N PHE A 143 1.41 -49.87 35.74
CA PHE A 143 1.94 -50.17 34.40
C PHE A 143 1.25 -51.34 33.68
N LYS A 144 0.33 -52.07 34.32
CA LYS A 144 -0.44 -53.14 33.67
C LYS A 144 -1.37 -52.59 32.59
N ARG A 145 -1.95 -53.46 31.76
CA ARG A 145 -2.96 -53.05 30.76
C ARG A 145 -4.17 -52.45 31.49
N ALA A 146 -4.65 -51.31 30.99
CA ALA A 146 -5.86 -50.69 31.51
C ALA A 146 -7.09 -51.56 31.24
N ASN A 147 -7.98 -51.65 32.22
CA ASN A 147 -9.23 -52.40 32.12
C ASN A 147 -10.39 -51.40 32.00
N SER A 148 -10.93 -51.24 30.80
CA SER A 148 -12.00 -50.28 30.54
C SER A 148 -13.32 -50.60 31.24
N LYS A 149 -13.54 -51.86 31.65
CA LYS A 149 -14.78 -52.28 32.33
C LYS A 149 -14.69 -52.06 33.84
N ASN A 150 -13.52 -52.35 34.43
CA ASN A 150 -13.24 -52.24 35.87
C ASN A 150 -11.86 -51.59 36.05
N PRO A 151 -11.75 -50.24 35.99
CA PRO A 151 -10.48 -49.51 36.01
C PRO A 151 -9.58 -49.78 37.22
N GLU A 152 -10.16 -50.11 38.37
CA GLU A 152 -9.49 -50.46 39.63
C GLU A 152 -8.80 -51.83 39.60
N LYS A 153 -9.19 -52.71 38.67
CA LYS A 153 -8.56 -54.03 38.46
C LYS A 153 -7.49 -54.04 37.37
N GLY A 154 -7.28 -52.91 36.69
CA GLY A 154 -6.29 -52.74 35.63
C GLY A 154 -5.21 -51.73 36.00
N GLY A 155 -4.30 -51.47 35.05
CA GLY A 155 -3.37 -50.35 35.16
C GLY A 155 -3.97 -49.02 34.70
N ALA A 156 -3.22 -47.93 34.91
CA ALA A 156 -3.66 -46.59 34.54
C ALA A 156 -3.74 -46.42 33.02
N LYS A 157 -4.77 -45.73 32.52
CA LYS A 157 -4.98 -45.58 31.08
C LYS A 157 -3.93 -44.63 30.48
N LYS A 158 -3.36 -45.00 29.33
CA LYS A 158 -2.56 -44.08 28.52
C LYS A 158 -3.46 -43.07 27.81
N ASN A 159 -3.17 -41.78 27.96
CA ASN A 159 -3.83 -40.75 27.18
C ASN A 159 -3.28 -40.75 25.75
N ARG A 160 -4.15 -41.02 24.77
CA ARG A 160 -3.79 -41.10 23.35
C ARG A 160 -3.50 -39.74 22.72
N GLU A 161 -3.94 -38.63 23.33
CA GLU A 161 -3.66 -37.27 22.86
C GLU A 161 -2.15 -37.00 22.74
N TRP A 162 -1.34 -37.56 23.65
CA TRP A 162 0.13 -37.49 23.60
C TRP A 162 0.75 -38.15 22.36
N GLN A 163 -0.04 -38.91 21.61
CA GLN A 163 0.37 -39.59 20.38
C GLN A 163 -0.08 -38.82 19.12
N GLU A 164 -0.94 -37.82 19.27
CA GLU A 164 -1.46 -37.03 18.16
C GLU A 164 -0.49 -35.91 17.74
N LYS A 165 -0.48 -35.61 16.44
CA LYS A 165 0.34 -34.52 15.89
C LYS A 165 -0.15 -33.14 16.35
N SER A 166 -1.46 -32.97 16.56
CA SER A 166 -2.08 -31.77 17.13
C SER A 166 -1.43 -31.40 18.47
N ARG A 167 -1.33 -32.36 19.39
CA ARG A 167 -0.74 -32.14 20.71
C ARG A 167 0.73 -31.69 20.64
N LEU A 168 1.52 -32.21 19.70
CA LEU A 168 2.89 -31.73 19.47
C LEU A 168 2.92 -30.25 19.03
N LEU A 169 2.00 -29.83 18.15
CA LEU A 169 1.92 -28.44 17.71
C LEU A 169 1.48 -27.53 18.88
N ASP A 170 0.55 -28.00 19.72
CA ASP A 170 0.10 -27.27 20.91
C ASP A 170 1.24 -27.11 21.92
N LEU A 171 2.03 -28.16 22.19
CA LEU A 171 3.20 -28.09 23.06
C LEU A 171 4.24 -27.10 22.54
N ARG A 172 4.48 -27.09 21.22
CA ARG A 172 5.39 -26.13 20.59
C ARG A 172 4.92 -24.69 20.78
N LYS A 173 3.64 -24.44 20.53
CA LYS A 173 3.08 -23.10 20.72
C LYS A 173 3.04 -22.69 22.18
N SER A 174 2.73 -23.63 23.08
CA SER A 174 2.74 -23.38 24.53
C SER A 174 4.13 -23.04 25.04
N TRP A 175 5.17 -23.76 24.58
CA TRP A 175 6.57 -23.48 24.92
C TRP A 175 7.00 -22.09 24.45
N GLU A 176 6.65 -21.72 23.21
CA GLU A 176 6.91 -20.37 22.68
C GLU A 176 6.26 -19.29 23.55
N ILE A 177 4.98 -19.45 23.89
CA ILE A 177 4.23 -18.48 24.70
C ILE A 177 4.85 -18.34 26.08
N GLU A 178 5.13 -19.45 26.77
CA GLU A 178 5.68 -19.40 28.13
C GLU A 178 7.08 -18.76 28.13
N THR A 179 7.91 -19.12 27.15
CA THR A 179 9.25 -18.54 26.98
C THR A 179 9.17 -17.04 26.73
N ASN A 180 8.30 -16.59 25.82
CA ASN A 180 8.16 -15.18 25.47
C ASN A 180 7.54 -14.35 26.60
N ASN A 181 6.56 -14.89 27.33
CA ASN A 181 5.99 -14.24 28.51
C ASN A 181 7.05 -14.00 29.59
N LEU A 182 7.91 -14.98 29.83
CA LEU A 182 8.98 -14.84 30.81
C LEU A 182 10.10 -13.91 30.33
N LEU A 183 10.43 -13.93 29.03
CA LEU A 183 11.38 -12.96 28.44
C LEU A 183 10.88 -11.53 28.62
N GLU A 184 9.60 -11.29 28.35
CA GLU A 184 8.96 -9.99 28.53
C GLU A 184 8.88 -9.57 29.99
N LYS A 185 8.46 -10.47 30.90
CA LYS A 185 8.39 -10.23 32.35
C LYS A 185 9.74 -9.79 32.93
N ASN A 186 10.85 -10.28 32.36
CA ASN A 186 12.21 -9.96 32.79
C ASN A 186 12.88 -8.83 31.97
N GLY A 187 12.13 -8.13 31.12
CA GLY A 187 12.62 -6.94 30.41
C GLY A 187 13.52 -7.20 29.20
N PHE A 188 13.56 -8.42 28.67
CA PHE A 188 14.32 -8.73 27.47
C PHE A 188 13.54 -8.33 26.21
N GLU A 189 14.21 -7.79 25.19
CA GLU A 189 13.60 -7.52 23.87
C GLU A 189 13.55 -8.78 22.98
N ALA A 190 14.37 -9.79 23.28
CA ALA A 190 14.43 -11.02 22.52
C ALA A 190 13.11 -11.80 22.58
N ARG A 191 12.74 -12.46 21.47
CA ARG A 191 11.56 -13.34 21.37
C ARG A 191 11.90 -14.59 20.55
N VAL A 192 11.23 -15.69 20.88
CA VAL A 192 11.30 -16.97 20.16
C VAL A 192 10.02 -17.18 19.34
N ASP A 193 10.13 -17.96 18.26
CA ASP A 193 8.99 -18.26 17.37
C ASP A 193 9.05 -19.73 16.95
N CYS A 194 7.96 -20.48 17.16
CA CYS A 194 7.88 -21.89 16.82
C CYS A 194 7.47 -22.15 15.36
N ARG A 195 7.03 -21.12 14.63
CA ARG A 195 6.56 -21.23 13.26
C ARG A 195 7.69 -21.47 12.29
N THR A 196 7.34 -21.87 11.08
CA THR A 196 8.32 -22.03 10.01
C THR A 196 8.84 -20.68 9.52
N LEU A 197 10.08 -20.64 9.02
CA LEU A 197 10.64 -19.42 8.42
C LEU A 197 9.75 -18.86 7.29
N LYS A 198 9.05 -19.75 6.56
CA LYS A 198 8.11 -19.37 5.50
C LYS A 198 6.90 -18.60 6.04
N GLU A 199 6.31 -19.06 7.14
CA GLU A 199 5.17 -18.40 7.77
C GLU A 199 5.56 -17.03 8.34
N ILE A 200 6.70 -16.96 9.04
CA ILE A 200 7.25 -15.70 9.57
C ILE A 200 7.51 -14.70 8.43
N ARG A 201 8.13 -15.17 7.34
CA ARG A 201 8.36 -14.34 6.15
C ARG A 201 7.04 -13.80 5.58
N GLN A 202 6.02 -14.64 5.46
CA GLN A 202 4.73 -14.25 4.90
C GLN A 202 4.05 -13.15 5.73
N GLU A 203 4.02 -13.30 7.05
CA GLU A 203 3.47 -12.27 7.94
C GLU A 203 4.23 -10.94 7.85
N LEU A 204 5.57 -11.00 7.78
CA LEU A 204 6.40 -9.80 7.61
C LEU A 204 6.12 -9.08 6.28
N LEU A 205 5.88 -9.84 5.20
CA LEU A 205 5.48 -9.27 3.90
C LEU A 205 4.10 -8.62 3.97
N GLU A 206 3.13 -9.27 4.62
CA GLU A 206 1.77 -8.73 4.82
C GLU A 206 1.78 -7.47 5.69
N SER A 207 2.72 -7.39 6.64
CA SER A 207 2.93 -6.23 7.50
C SER A 207 3.79 -5.12 6.85
N GLY A 208 4.21 -5.29 5.59
CA GLY A 208 5.04 -4.32 4.86
C GLY A 208 6.50 -4.24 5.31
N MET A 209 6.97 -5.18 6.14
CA MET A 209 8.35 -5.24 6.65
C MET A 209 9.27 -6.01 5.68
N PHE A 210 9.34 -5.57 4.42
CA PHE A 210 10.00 -6.30 3.33
C PHE A 210 11.48 -6.61 3.60
N ASP A 211 12.26 -5.63 4.10
CA ASP A 211 13.69 -5.84 4.37
C ASP A 211 13.93 -6.90 5.45
N LYS A 212 13.09 -6.91 6.50
CA LYS A 212 13.17 -7.92 7.56
C LYS A 212 12.71 -9.28 7.06
N ALA A 213 11.68 -9.33 6.21
CA ALA A 213 11.17 -10.57 5.62
C ALA A 213 12.24 -11.32 4.82
N GLU A 214 13.12 -10.61 4.10
CA GLU A 214 14.20 -11.23 3.34
C GLU A 214 15.22 -11.97 4.21
N THR A 215 15.37 -11.62 5.50
CA THR A 215 16.24 -12.37 6.42
C THR A 215 15.77 -13.81 6.70
N TYR A 216 14.48 -14.07 6.45
CA TYR A 216 13.84 -15.38 6.59
C TYR A 216 13.77 -16.14 5.26
N ASN A 217 14.25 -15.55 4.15
CA ASN A 217 14.30 -16.18 2.83
C ASN A 217 15.50 -17.12 2.70
N ARG A 218 15.50 -18.19 3.50
CA ARG A 218 16.56 -19.20 3.56
C ARG A 218 16.04 -20.52 4.12
N LEU A 219 16.87 -21.57 4.01
CA LEU A 219 16.60 -22.85 4.66
C LEU A 219 16.73 -22.74 6.20
N PRO A 220 15.99 -23.57 6.96
CA PRO A 220 16.22 -23.71 8.39
C PRO A 220 17.60 -24.32 8.65
N ILE A 221 18.29 -23.81 9.67
CA ILE A 221 19.58 -24.36 10.11
C ILE A 221 19.29 -25.68 10.81
N ASN A 222 19.67 -26.78 10.20
CA ASN A 222 19.44 -28.12 10.75
C ASN A 222 20.53 -29.08 10.29
N VAL A 223 21.07 -29.84 11.24
CA VAL A 223 22.05 -30.91 11.00
C VAL A 223 21.95 -31.93 12.14
N ALA A 224 22.21 -33.20 11.85
CA ALA A 224 22.16 -34.25 12.85
C ALA A 224 23.29 -34.06 13.89
N GLY A 225 22.97 -34.20 15.18
CA GLY A 225 23.94 -34.05 16.27
C GLY A 225 25.16 -34.97 16.14
N LYS A 226 24.97 -36.19 15.63
CA LYS A 226 26.08 -37.13 15.35
C LYS A 226 27.13 -36.56 14.39
N ILE A 227 26.72 -35.73 13.43
CA ILE A 227 27.61 -35.14 12.44
C ILE A 227 28.44 -34.04 13.11
N LEU A 228 27.78 -33.19 13.90
CA LEU A 228 28.47 -32.16 14.69
C LEU A 228 29.48 -32.77 15.67
N TYR A 229 29.10 -33.85 16.35
CA TYR A 229 29.99 -34.60 17.24
C TYR A 229 31.23 -35.09 16.50
N LYS A 230 31.05 -35.78 15.36
CA LYS A 230 32.19 -36.26 14.56
C LYS A 230 33.14 -35.12 14.17
N VAL A 231 32.60 -34.01 13.69
CA VAL A 231 33.41 -32.84 13.31
C VAL A 231 34.17 -32.27 14.51
N GLY A 232 33.50 -32.08 15.66
CA GLY A 232 34.13 -31.54 16.87
C GLY A 232 35.23 -32.44 17.44
N HIS A 233 35.15 -33.74 17.24
CA HIS A 233 36.16 -34.71 17.68
C HIS A 233 37.15 -35.14 16.58
N GLY A 234 37.16 -34.46 15.43
CA GLY A 234 38.09 -34.77 14.33
C GLY A 234 37.86 -36.13 13.65
N ILE A 235 36.66 -36.70 13.78
CA ILE A 235 36.27 -37.98 13.16
C ILE A 235 35.80 -37.71 11.72
N GLU A 236 36.29 -38.51 10.77
CA GLU A 236 35.90 -38.37 9.37
C GLU A 236 34.40 -38.60 9.11
N LEU A 237 33.83 -37.76 8.25
CA LEU A 237 32.46 -37.86 7.77
C LEU A 237 32.42 -38.71 6.50
N ASN A 238 31.39 -39.55 6.36
CA ASN A 238 31.14 -40.20 5.07
C ASN A 238 30.58 -39.19 4.04
N GLY A 239 30.45 -39.61 2.76
CA GLY A 239 30.00 -38.72 1.68
C GLY A 239 28.66 -38.04 1.92
N GLU A 240 27.67 -38.74 2.47
CA GLU A 240 26.35 -38.18 2.79
C GLU A 240 26.41 -37.21 4.00
N GLU A 241 27.16 -37.58 5.04
CA GLU A 241 27.34 -36.76 6.23
C GLU A 241 28.07 -35.45 5.89
N LYS A 242 29.06 -35.52 5.00
CA LYS A 242 29.77 -34.34 4.49
C LYS A 242 28.82 -33.40 3.73
N GLN A 243 27.99 -33.92 2.82
CA GLN A 243 27.00 -33.11 2.10
C GLN A 243 26.01 -32.41 3.05
N GLN A 244 25.57 -33.11 4.11
CA GLN A 244 24.69 -32.53 5.12
C GLN A 244 25.38 -31.42 5.92
N TYR A 245 26.65 -31.63 6.27
CA TYR A 245 27.46 -30.64 6.99
C TYR A 245 27.75 -29.39 6.14
N ASP A 246 28.14 -29.57 4.88
CA ASP A 246 28.41 -28.47 3.95
C ASP A 246 27.17 -27.59 3.76
N LYS A 247 26.00 -28.21 3.56
CA LYS A 247 24.70 -27.51 3.47
C LYS A 247 24.35 -26.76 4.76
N TYR A 248 24.69 -27.32 5.92
CA TYR A 248 24.52 -26.64 7.20
C TYR A 248 25.39 -25.39 7.29
N ILE A 249 26.68 -25.48 6.95
CA ILE A 249 27.61 -24.34 6.94
C ILE A 249 27.15 -23.26 5.96
N GLU A 250 26.75 -23.64 4.75
CA GLU A 250 26.18 -22.72 3.75
C GLU A 250 24.96 -21.98 4.33
N THR A 251 24.03 -22.70 4.97
CA THR A 251 22.82 -22.10 5.55
C THR A 251 23.14 -21.14 6.71
N VAL A 252 24.13 -21.48 7.54
CA VAL A 252 24.61 -20.62 8.64
C VAL A 252 25.24 -19.34 8.08
N ASN A 253 26.10 -19.45 7.06
CA ASN A 253 26.73 -18.30 6.42
C ASN A 253 25.68 -17.42 5.73
N ARG A 254 24.71 -18.02 5.04
CA ARG A 254 23.61 -17.31 4.40
C ARG A 254 22.76 -16.51 5.40
N LYS A 255 22.49 -17.07 6.59
CA LYS A 255 21.79 -16.34 7.67
C LYS A 255 22.58 -15.08 8.07
N LYS A 256 23.88 -15.22 8.33
CA LYS A 256 24.74 -14.10 8.76
C LYS A 256 24.83 -13.01 7.68
N GLU A 257 24.95 -13.42 6.43
CA GLU A 257 24.97 -12.50 5.28
C GLU A 257 23.67 -11.70 5.19
N LEU A 258 22.52 -12.36 5.26
CA LEU A 258 21.21 -11.71 5.22
C LEU A 258 21.00 -10.74 6.38
N GLU A 259 21.40 -11.13 7.60
CA GLU A 259 21.34 -10.27 8.78
C GLU A 259 22.25 -9.04 8.62
N ARG A 260 23.46 -9.21 8.07
CA ARG A 260 24.36 -8.10 7.76
C ARG A 260 23.75 -7.13 6.74
N ILE A 261 23.21 -7.64 5.64
CA ILE A 261 22.54 -6.83 4.60
C ILE A 261 21.37 -6.04 5.21
N TYR A 262 20.58 -6.68 6.08
CA TYR A 262 19.48 -6.00 6.77
C TYR A 262 19.98 -4.85 7.65
N GLN A 263 21.03 -5.07 8.45
CA GLN A 263 21.61 -4.02 9.29
C GLN A 263 22.22 -2.87 8.47
N GLU A 264 22.92 -3.18 7.38
CA GLU A 264 23.46 -2.17 6.45
C GLU A 264 22.34 -1.29 5.87
N LYS A 265 21.19 -1.88 5.52
CA LYS A 265 20.02 -1.14 5.05
C LYS A 265 19.40 -0.26 6.13
N GLU A 266 19.23 -0.76 7.36
CA GLU A 266 18.70 0.03 8.48
C GLU A 266 19.63 1.21 8.84
N ASN A 267 20.94 0.97 8.90
CA ASN A 267 21.92 2.03 9.10
C ASN A 267 21.84 3.08 7.99
N ARG A 268 21.71 2.66 6.73
CA ARG A 268 21.54 3.57 5.59
C ARG A 268 20.28 4.43 5.70
N LYS A 269 19.16 3.88 6.22
CA LYS A 269 17.93 4.66 6.48
C LYS A 269 18.14 5.71 7.58
N ILE A 270 18.85 5.35 8.65
CA ILE A 270 19.17 6.26 9.75
C ILE A 270 20.07 7.40 9.25
N GLU A 271 21.14 7.07 8.52
CA GLU A 271 22.03 8.04 7.90
C GLU A 271 21.29 8.99 6.96
N HIS A 272 20.42 8.45 6.11
CA HIS A 272 19.57 9.24 5.22
C HIS A 272 18.73 10.26 6.01
N LYS A 273 18.06 9.81 7.07
CA LYS A 273 17.25 10.67 7.94
C LYS A 273 18.08 11.76 8.61
N ASN A 274 19.27 11.41 9.12
CA ASN A 274 20.14 12.36 9.82
C ASN A 274 20.70 13.42 8.87
N LEU A 275 21.24 13.01 7.72
CA LEU A 275 21.80 13.94 6.74
C LEU A 275 20.73 14.88 6.18
N LYS A 276 19.52 14.35 5.88
CA LYS A 276 18.37 15.17 5.49
C LYS A 276 18.00 16.19 6.57
N ALA A 277 17.95 15.78 7.84
CA ALA A 277 17.63 16.69 8.95
C ALA A 277 18.67 17.80 9.13
N GLU A 278 19.95 17.50 8.88
CA GLU A 278 21.03 18.50 8.92
C GLU A 278 20.93 19.53 7.79
N ILE A 279 20.67 19.07 6.56
CA ILE A 279 20.42 19.95 5.40
C ILE A 279 19.21 20.85 5.69
N GLU A 280 18.08 20.28 6.12
CA GLU A 280 16.86 21.03 6.45
C GLU A 280 17.08 22.10 7.54
N LYS A 281 17.95 21.81 8.52
CA LYS A 281 18.29 22.75 9.59
C LYS A 281 19.04 23.97 9.03
N LEU A 282 19.97 23.76 8.11
CA LEU A 282 20.72 24.83 7.44
C LEU A 282 19.89 25.60 6.41
N GLU A 283 18.92 24.95 5.75
CA GLU A 283 17.98 25.63 4.84
C GLU A 283 17.06 26.62 5.58
N LYS A 284 16.66 26.29 6.81
CA LYS A 284 15.85 27.18 7.67
C LYS A 284 16.66 28.25 8.38
N GLU A 285 17.99 28.17 8.34
CA GLU A 285 18.84 29.13 9.01
C GLU A 285 18.78 30.50 8.31
N ASN A 286 18.45 31.53 9.07
CA ASN A 286 18.38 32.90 8.58
C ASN A 286 19.67 33.66 8.93
N SER A 287 20.64 33.67 8.02
CA SER A 287 21.92 34.38 8.18
C SER A 287 21.74 35.87 8.43
N LYS A 288 20.68 36.47 7.86
CA LYS A 288 20.33 37.89 8.06
C LYS A 288 20.07 38.17 9.53
N GLU A 289 19.21 37.38 10.15
CA GLU A 289 18.85 37.53 11.55
C GLU A 289 20.02 37.22 12.49
N LYS A 290 20.82 36.20 12.17
CA LYS A 290 22.05 35.91 12.92
C LYS A 290 23.02 37.09 12.86
N ALA A 291 23.22 37.69 11.69
CA ALA A 291 24.08 38.85 11.52
C ALA A 291 23.56 40.07 12.31
N ILE A 292 22.25 40.36 12.25
CA ILE A 292 21.60 41.42 13.05
C ILE A 292 21.79 41.14 14.54
N ASN A 293 21.61 39.90 14.98
CA ASN A 293 21.78 39.52 16.38
C ASN A 293 23.23 39.68 16.86
N ILE A 294 24.22 39.32 16.04
CA ILE A 294 25.63 39.52 16.36
C ILE A 294 25.96 41.02 16.42
N CYS A 295 25.45 41.82 15.48
CA CYS A 295 25.65 43.27 15.47
C CYS A 295 25.04 43.96 16.69
N SER A 296 23.86 43.47 17.12
CA SER A 296 23.15 43.95 18.31
C SER A 296 23.54 43.28 19.62
N LYS A 297 24.62 42.47 19.63
CA LYS A 297 25.14 41.77 20.83
C LYS A 297 24.08 40.92 21.55
N GLY A 298 23.19 40.26 20.80
CA GLY A 298 22.15 39.38 21.36
C GLY A 298 20.80 40.05 21.63
N GLN A 299 20.72 41.39 21.54
CA GLN A 299 19.50 42.13 21.86
C GLN A 299 18.36 41.82 20.88
N TYR A 300 18.67 41.57 19.60
CA TYR A 300 17.68 41.23 18.59
C TYR A 300 16.89 39.96 18.95
N PHE A 301 17.56 38.82 19.19
CA PHE A 301 16.87 37.58 19.55
C PHE A 301 16.20 37.65 20.91
N LYS A 302 16.77 38.38 21.89
CA LYS A 302 16.12 38.61 23.17
C LYS A 302 14.76 39.32 23.00
N THR A 303 14.74 40.40 22.22
CA THR A 303 13.53 41.19 21.95
C THR A 303 12.53 40.39 21.10
N LYS A 304 13.01 39.62 20.12
CA LYS A 304 12.17 38.76 19.27
C LYS A 304 11.52 37.61 20.04
N LYS A 305 12.24 37.03 21.02
CA LYS A 305 11.67 36.04 21.95
C LYS A 305 10.54 36.64 22.78
N GLN A 306 10.76 37.81 23.37
CA GLN A 306 9.72 38.54 24.11
C GLN A 306 8.51 38.84 23.21
N TYR A 307 8.74 39.32 21.99
CA TYR A 307 7.67 39.57 21.01
C TYR A 307 6.86 38.30 20.70
N TYR A 308 7.52 37.16 20.53
CA TYR A 308 6.86 35.89 20.26
C TYR A 308 6.02 35.39 21.45
N ASP A 309 6.55 35.50 22.67
CA ASP A 309 5.84 35.12 23.89
C ASP A 309 4.60 36.02 24.11
N ILE A 310 4.72 37.33 23.86
CA ILE A 310 3.58 38.25 23.88
C ILE A 310 2.59 37.93 22.75
N SER A 311 3.06 37.65 21.53
CA SER A 311 2.21 37.30 20.40
C SER A 311 1.36 36.05 20.64
N LYS A 312 1.92 35.05 21.35
CA LYS A 312 1.16 33.88 21.82
C LYS A 312 0.06 34.27 22.82
N LYS A 313 0.37 35.16 23.76
CA LYS A 313 -0.61 35.67 24.74
C LYS A 313 -1.71 36.50 24.05
N VAL A 314 -1.38 37.34 23.07
CA VAL A 314 -2.35 38.11 22.26
C VAL A 314 -3.28 37.19 21.48
N LYS A 315 -2.76 36.11 20.87
CA LYS A 315 -3.63 35.11 20.22
C LYS A 315 -4.61 34.45 21.17
N LYS A 316 -4.20 34.21 22.43
CA LYS A 316 -5.07 33.63 23.47
C LYS A 316 -6.08 34.66 24.01
N TYR A 317 -5.70 35.93 24.07
CA TYR A 317 -6.50 37.02 24.61
C TYR A 317 -6.60 38.20 23.61
N PRO A 318 -7.38 38.03 22.53
CA PRO A 318 -7.40 38.98 21.41
C PRO A 318 -8.00 40.35 21.73
N GLU A 319 -8.72 40.50 22.84
CA GLU A 319 -9.29 41.80 23.27
C GLU A 319 -8.40 42.57 24.26
N ASN A 320 -7.31 41.96 24.75
CA ASN A 320 -6.44 42.60 25.73
C ASN A 320 -5.59 43.72 25.08
N ILE A 321 -5.99 44.97 25.31
CA ILE A 321 -5.37 46.17 24.76
C ILE A 321 -3.91 46.34 25.23
N ILE A 322 -3.58 45.95 26.47
CA ILE A 322 -2.23 46.10 27.04
C ILE A 322 -1.25 45.19 26.29
N LEU A 323 -1.62 43.93 26.08
CA LEU A 323 -0.80 42.97 25.34
C LEU A 323 -0.59 43.39 23.88
N LYS A 324 -1.61 43.97 23.24
CA LYS A 324 -1.49 44.53 21.88
C LYS A 324 -0.51 45.71 21.83
N LYS A 325 -0.61 46.67 22.77
CA LYS A 325 0.32 47.80 22.86
C LYS A 325 1.76 47.35 23.13
N GLU A 326 1.95 46.34 23.98
CA GLU A 326 3.27 45.76 24.24
C GLU A 326 3.84 45.05 23.00
N GLN A 327 3.00 44.31 22.28
CA GLN A 327 3.36 43.67 21.01
C GLN A 327 3.81 44.71 19.96
N GLU A 328 3.06 45.80 19.79
CA GLU A 328 3.40 46.90 18.88
C GLU A 328 4.70 47.58 19.27
N ARG A 329 4.91 47.85 20.56
CA ARG A 329 6.16 48.42 21.08
C ARG A 329 7.35 47.53 20.75
N LEU A 330 7.24 46.23 21.04
CA LEU A 330 8.29 45.25 20.75
C LEU A 330 8.56 45.15 19.24
N ALA A 331 7.52 45.18 18.39
CA ALA A 331 7.69 45.22 16.93
C ALA A 331 8.46 46.45 16.48
N LYS A 332 8.17 47.63 17.05
CA LYS A 332 8.90 48.86 16.76
C LYS A 332 10.36 48.78 17.18
N THR A 333 10.64 48.27 18.38
CA THR A 333 12.01 48.05 18.86
C THR A 333 12.80 47.07 17.98
N ILE A 334 12.16 45.98 17.52
CA ILE A 334 12.77 45.04 16.57
C ILE A 334 13.16 45.78 15.29
N LYS A 335 12.24 46.55 14.71
CA LYS A 335 12.49 47.29 13.47
C LYS A 335 13.63 48.32 13.62
N GLU A 336 13.67 49.04 14.74
CA GLU A 336 14.77 49.97 15.05
C GLU A 336 16.13 49.27 15.15
N ILE A 337 16.19 48.07 15.74
CA ILE A 337 17.41 47.26 15.79
C ILE A 337 17.84 46.81 14.39
N GLU A 338 16.88 46.37 13.55
CA GLU A 338 17.13 45.97 12.17
C GLU A 338 17.69 47.13 11.35
N ASP A 339 17.02 48.28 11.37
CA ASP A 339 17.41 49.46 10.59
C ASP A 339 18.79 50.00 10.99
N LYS A 340 19.12 49.98 12.29
CA LYS A 340 20.47 50.36 12.78
C LYS A 340 21.53 49.35 12.36
N SER A 341 21.22 48.06 12.40
CA SER A 341 22.18 47.00 12.09
C SER A 341 22.50 46.94 10.60
N ILE A 342 21.47 46.94 9.74
CA ILE A 342 21.59 46.72 8.28
C ILE A 342 22.45 47.78 7.60
N LYS A 343 22.47 49.02 8.13
CA LYS A 343 23.27 50.12 7.58
C LYS A 343 24.76 50.07 7.94
N SER A 344 25.19 49.14 8.80
CA SER A 344 26.58 49.06 9.25
C SER A 344 27.45 48.18 8.35
N ASN A 345 28.68 48.62 8.04
CA ASN A 345 29.66 47.79 7.32
C ASN A 345 29.95 46.46 8.06
N LYS A 346 29.88 46.49 9.40
CA LYS A 346 29.99 45.31 10.25
C LYS A 346 28.93 44.26 9.92
N TYR A 347 27.68 44.67 9.73
CA TYR A 347 26.60 43.75 9.34
C TYR A 347 26.85 43.16 7.96
N ILE A 348 27.23 43.97 6.97
CA ILE A 348 27.48 43.50 5.59
C ILE A 348 28.54 42.38 5.60
N ASN A 349 29.67 42.60 6.28
CA ASN A 349 30.75 41.63 6.35
C ASN A 349 30.35 40.35 7.10
N ILE A 350 29.66 40.48 8.25
CA ILE A 350 29.22 39.32 9.03
C ILE A 350 28.17 38.51 8.26
N PHE A 351 27.19 39.19 7.64
CA PHE A 351 26.16 38.55 6.84
C PHE A 351 26.77 37.82 5.66
N ALA A 352 27.67 38.46 4.89
CA ALA A 352 28.35 37.82 3.78
C ALA A 352 29.10 36.56 4.22
N ASN A 353 29.91 36.65 5.29
CA ASN A 353 30.67 35.50 5.80
C ASN A 353 29.77 34.35 6.28
N LEU A 354 28.69 34.66 7.02
CA LEU A 354 27.73 33.65 7.48
C LEU A 354 27.02 32.99 6.30
N GLU A 355 26.59 33.79 5.32
CA GLU A 355 25.86 33.29 4.16
C GLU A 355 26.76 32.46 3.25
N THR A 356 28.00 32.89 2.98
CA THR A 356 28.98 32.11 2.23
C THR A 356 29.25 30.77 2.91
N LYS A 357 29.47 30.76 4.23
CA LYS A 357 29.70 29.51 4.98
C LYS A 357 28.47 28.60 4.94
N ARG A 358 27.27 29.16 5.12
CA ARG A 358 26.01 28.42 5.08
C ARG A 358 25.79 27.78 3.72
N VAL A 359 25.94 28.53 2.63
CA VAL A 359 25.78 28.05 1.25
C VAL A 359 26.82 26.98 0.93
N SER A 360 28.10 27.22 1.21
CA SER A 360 29.17 26.24 0.97
C SER A 360 28.95 24.92 1.73
N THR A 361 28.53 24.99 3.00
CA THR A 361 28.21 23.80 3.79
C THR A 361 26.99 23.07 3.23
N LEU A 362 25.95 23.83 2.85
CA LEU A 362 24.73 23.27 2.27
C LEU A 362 25.01 22.54 0.96
N ASP A 363 25.81 23.12 0.07
CA ASP A 363 26.21 22.50 -1.20
C ASP A 363 27.02 21.23 -0.97
N THR A 364 27.94 21.25 0.01
CA THR A 364 28.75 20.08 0.39
C THR A 364 27.86 18.94 0.89
N LEU A 365 26.90 19.23 1.78
CA LEU A 365 25.98 18.23 2.32
C LEU A 365 25.01 17.69 1.25
N LYS A 366 24.53 18.54 0.35
CA LYS A 366 23.67 18.12 -0.78
C LYS A 366 24.44 17.23 -1.77
N ALA A 367 25.71 17.53 -2.02
CA ALA A 367 26.59 16.67 -2.82
C ALA A 367 26.87 15.34 -2.14
N GLU A 368 27.13 15.35 -0.82
CA GLU A 368 27.32 14.13 -0.02
C GLU A 368 26.05 13.25 -0.05
N TYR A 369 24.88 13.85 0.14
CA TYR A 369 23.59 13.17 0.05
C TYR A 369 23.44 12.50 -1.32
N SER A 370 23.66 13.27 -2.40
CA SER A 370 23.52 12.76 -3.76
C SER A 370 24.48 11.61 -4.05
N LYS A 371 25.72 11.71 -3.57
CA LYS A 371 26.74 10.66 -3.73
C LYS A 371 26.40 9.39 -2.94
N LYS A 372 25.97 9.52 -1.68
CA LYS A 372 25.68 8.37 -0.79
C LYS A 372 24.40 7.63 -1.18
N PHE A 373 23.36 8.36 -1.58
CA PHE A 373 22.06 7.76 -1.87
C PHE A 373 21.82 7.48 -3.35
N ARG A 374 22.64 8.06 -4.24
CA ARG A 374 22.43 8.10 -5.70
C ARG A 374 21.12 8.79 -6.10
N ASP A 375 20.59 9.61 -5.20
CA ASP A 375 19.35 10.35 -5.36
C ASP A 375 19.60 11.83 -5.12
N LYS A 376 19.03 12.69 -5.95
CA LYS A 376 19.10 14.14 -5.76
C LYS A 376 18.36 14.53 -4.47
N TYR A 377 18.97 15.40 -3.66
CA TYR A 377 18.26 15.99 -2.53
C TYR A 377 17.14 16.90 -3.03
N LEU A 378 15.93 16.69 -2.50
CA LEU A 378 14.77 17.55 -2.71
C LEU A 378 14.43 18.25 -1.39
N SER A 379 14.24 19.57 -1.45
CA SER A 379 13.66 20.35 -0.36
C SER A 379 12.22 19.91 -0.07
N LYS A 380 11.65 20.30 1.08
CA LYS A 380 10.27 19.92 1.43
C LYS A 380 9.24 20.41 0.43
N GLU A 381 9.47 21.58 -0.14
CA GLU A 381 8.62 22.15 -1.18
C GLU A 381 8.71 21.32 -2.46
N GLU A 382 9.91 20.91 -2.85
CA GLU A 382 10.14 20.05 -4.01
C GLU A 382 9.55 18.64 -3.81
N GLU A 383 9.68 18.04 -2.62
CA GLU A 383 9.06 16.75 -2.30
C GLU A 383 7.54 16.80 -2.42
N LYS A 384 6.91 17.85 -1.87
CA LYS A 384 5.45 18.04 -2.00
C LYS A 384 5.01 18.19 -3.45
N ILE A 385 5.82 18.86 -4.28
CA ILE A 385 5.54 18.98 -5.71
C ILE A 385 5.72 17.62 -6.40
N LYS A 386 6.79 16.87 -6.10
CA LYS A 386 7.03 15.53 -6.66
C LYS A 386 5.88 14.59 -6.30
N GLU A 387 5.50 14.49 -5.03
CA GLU A 387 4.37 13.69 -4.55
C GLU A 387 3.06 14.04 -5.26
N LYS A 388 2.77 15.34 -5.42
CA LYS A 388 1.54 15.81 -6.10
C LYS A 388 1.44 15.32 -7.55
N TYR A 389 2.57 15.14 -8.23
CA TYR A 389 2.64 14.77 -9.65
C TYR A 389 3.15 13.34 -9.90
N GLN A 390 3.52 12.59 -8.85
CA GLN A 390 4.11 11.26 -8.93
C GLN A 390 3.16 10.24 -9.61
N ASP A 391 1.85 10.41 -9.48
CA ASP A 391 0.86 9.49 -10.06
C ASP A 391 0.31 9.96 -11.42
N TYR A 392 0.77 11.12 -11.93
CA TYR A 392 0.30 11.62 -13.22
C TYR A 392 0.94 10.80 -14.36
N ASP A 393 0.14 10.44 -15.36
CA ASP A 393 0.67 9.92 -16.61
C ASP A 393 1.44 11.00 -17.38
N VAL A 394 2.28 10.58 -18.33
CA VAL A 394 3.15 11.49 -19.10
C VAL A 394 2.35 12.58 -19.81
N LEU A 395 1.18 12.27 -20.36
CA LEU A 395 0.36 13.25 -21.08
C LEU A 395 -0.22 14.31 -20.14
N LYS A 396 -0.72 13.92 -18.96
CA LYS A 396 -1.14 14.88 -17.92
C LYS A 396 0.01 15.74 -17.43
N LEU A 397 1.21 15.16 -17.26
CA LEU A 397 2.40 15.93 -16.91
C LEU A 397 2.72 16.97 -17.99
N LYS A 398 2.66 16.60 -19.27
CA LYS A 398 2.86 17.53 -20.40
C LYS A 398 1.84 18.67 -20.42
N ILE A 399 0.54 18.36 -20.26
CA ILE A 399 -0.51 19.39 -20.17
C ILE A 399 -0.21 20.35 -19.02
N LYS A 400 0.20 19.82 -17.85
CA LYS A 400 0.51 20.65 -16.69
C LYS A 400 1.77 21.48 -16.92
N LEU A 401 2.82 20.91 -17.49
CA LEU A 401 4.04 21.61 -17.86
C LEU A 401 3.71 22.78 -18.80
N GLU A 402 2.92 22.51 -19.84
CA GLU A 402 2.51 23.51 -20.81
C GLU A 402 1.67 24.61 -20.14
N THR A 403 0.72 24.24 -19.26
CA THR A 403 -0.06 25.21 -18.47
C THR A 403 0.84 26.19 -17.72
N ILE A 404 1.90 25.71 -17.05
CA ILE A 404 2.85 26.58 -16.31
C ILE A 404 3.77 27.35 -17.27
N SER A 405 4.06 26.79 -18.45
CA SER A 405 4.89 27.42 -19.49
C SER A 405 4.22 28.62 -20.14
N ILE A 406 2.92 28.53 -20.40
CA ILE A 406 2.13 29.61 -21.02
C ILE A 406 1.62 30.65 -20.02
N GLU A 407 1.63 30.35 -18.72
CA GLU A 407 1.10 31.19 -17.66
C GLU A 407 1.95 32.44 -17.40
N ASN A 408 1.33 33.62 -17.48
CA ASN A 408 1.96 34.88 -17.09
C ASN A 408 1.88 35.09 -15.56
N PRO A 409 3.01 35.19 -14.83
CA PRO A 409 2.99 35.34 -13.37
C PRO A 409 2.25 36.59 -12.88
N THR A 410 2.36 37.71 -13.61
CA THR A 410 1.71 38.99 -13.28
C THR A 410 0.20 38.91 -13.50
N GLU A 411 -0.25 38.30 -14.60
CA GLU A 411 -1.68 38.10 -14.87
C GLU A 411 -2.31 37.15 -13.83
N LYS A 412 -1.61 36.08 -13.46
CA LYS A 412 -2.07 35.18 -12.40
C LYS A 412 -2.10 35.87 -11.04
N ALA A 413 -1.10 36.67 -10.71
CA ALA A 413 -1.09 37.46 -9.48
C ALA A 413 -2.31 38.40 -9.44
N MET A 414 -2.59 39.11 -10.55
CA MET A 414 -3.76 39.98 -10.67
C MET A 414 -5.06 39.22 -10.47
N ASN A 415 -5.21 38.05 -11.10
CA ASN A 415 -6.38 37.19 -10.90
C ASN A 415 -6.53 36.72 -9.45
N LEU A 416 -5.45 36.35 -8.77
CA LEU A 416 -5.53 35.95 -7.36
C LEU A 416 -5.93 37.12 -6.45
N LEU A 417 -5.36 38.31 -6.68
CA LEU A 417 -5.64 39.51 -5.89
C LEU A 417 -7.06 40.04 -6.10
N THR A 418 -7.64 39.83 -7.29
CA THR A 418 -9.01 40.24 -7.65
C THR A 418 -10.04 39.12 -7.48
N ASN A 419 -9.69 37.98 -6.87
CA ASN A 419 -10.55 36.81 -6.76
C ASN A 419 -11.15 36.37 -8.11
N TYR A 420 -10.31 36.37 -9.15
CA TYR A 420 -10.59 35.99 -10.54
C TYR A 420 -11.59 36.90 -11.27
N GLU A 421 -11.95 38.05 -10.69
CA GLU A 421 -12.78 39.06 -11.33
C GLU A 421 -12.13 39.61 -12.60
N TYR A 422 -10.82 39.82 -12.56
CA TYR A 422 -10.05 40.28 -13.72
C TYR A 422 -10.28 39.40 -14.96
N ASN A 423 -10.11 38.08 -14.84
CA ASN A 423 -10.34 37.16 -15.97
C ASN A 423 -11.82 37.12 -16.39
N LEU A 424 -12.76 37.16 -15.45
CA LEU A 424 -14.18 37.14 -15.79
C LEU A 424 -14.57 38.34 -16.67
N LYS A 425 -14.13 39.55 -16.32
CA LYS A 425 -14.41 40.75 -17.13
C LYS A 425 -13.81 40.68 -18.52
N PHE A 426 -12.63 40.08 -18.65
CA PHE A 426 -12.06 39.77 -19.96
C PHE A 426 -12.95 38.81 -20.77
N VAL A 427 -13.46 37.75 -20.15
CA VAL A 427 -14.37 36.80 -20.81
C VAL A 427 -15.63 37.52 -21.30
N GLU A 428 -16.26 38.35 -20.46
CA GLU A 428 -17.45 39.12 -20.84
C GLU A 428 -17.17 40.08 -22.01
N ALA A 429 -16.00 40.74 -21.98
CA ALA A 429 -15.60 41.64 -23.06
C ALA A 429 -15.37 40.88 -24.38
N PHE A 430 -14.85 39.65 -24.33
CA PHE A 430 -14.72 38.79 -25.52
C PHE A 430 -16.09 38.33 -26.05
N GLU A 431 -17.04 37.98 -25.19
CA GLU A 431 -18.43 37.66 -25.62
C GLU A 431 -19.08 38.84 -26.34
N MET A 432 -18.88 40.07 -25.84
CA MET A 432 -19.37 41.28 -26.50
C MET A 432 -18.69 41.51 -27.86
N GLN A 433 -17.40 41.20 -27.98
CA GLN A 433 -16.67 41.31 -29.25
C GLN A 433 -17.13 40.27 -30.29
N GLU A 434 -17.48 39.06 -29.86
CA GLU A 434 -18.12 38.06 -30.72
C GLU A 434 -19.51 38.52 -31.18
N ASN A 435 -20.32 39.08 -30.27
CA ASN A 435 -21.62 39.66 -30.60
C ASN A 435 -21.49 40.82 -31.60
N LYS A 436 -20.51 41.73 -31.40
CA LYS A 436 -20.21 42.82 -32.35
C LYS A 436 -20.01 42.25 -33.75
N LYS A 437 -19.18 41.21 -33.90
CA LYS A 437 -18.91 40.57 -35.19
C LYS A 437 -20.15 39.93 -35.83
N ASP A 438 -21.02 39.31 -35.03
CA ASP A 438 -22.28 38.77 -35.52
C ASP A 438 -23.24 39.86 -35.99
N ILE A 439 -23.29 40.99 -35.29
CA ILE A 439 -24.05 42.17 -35.72
C ILE A 439 -23.43 42.77 -36.98
N GLU A 440 -22.09 42.82 -37.11
CA GLU A 440 -21.40 43.29 -38.33
C GLU A 440 -21.75 42.44 -39.54
N ASN A 441 -21.76 41.11 -39.38
CA ASN A 441 -22.16 40.20 -40.45
C ASN A 441 -23.62 40.44 -40.88
N LYS A 442 -24.53 40.58 -39.91
CA LYS A 442 -25.95 40.90 -40.17
C LYS A 442 -26.12 42.28 -40.82
N TYR A 443 -25.33 43.25 -40.40
CA TYR A 443 -25.28 44.59 -41.00
C TYR A 443 -24.82 44.52 -42.46
N ASN A 444 -23.73 43.82 -42.75
CA ASN A 444 -23.19 43.67 -44.10
C ASN A 444 -24.18 42.96 -45.03
N GLU A 445 -24.86 41.91 -44.54
CA GLU A 445 -25.92 41.24 -45.28
C GLU A 445 -27.13 42.16 -45.51
N ALA A 446 -27.61 42.85 -44.48
CA ALA A 446 -28.74 43.78 -44.59
C ALA A 446 -28.43 45.00 -45.46
N ALA A 447 -27.18 45.48 -45.48
CA ALA A 447 -26.76 46.60 -46.33
C ALA A 447 -26.87 46.27 -47.83
N LEU A 448 -26.76 44.99 -48.20
CA LEU A 448 -26.87 44.52 -49.58
C LEU A 448 -28.33 44.25 -50.00
N PHE A 449 -29.19 43.77 -49.10
CA PHE A 449 -30.52 43.26 -49.44
C PHE A 449 -31.70 44.00 -48.79
N ASN A 450 -31.52 44.71 -47.67
CA ASN A 450 -32.58 45.41 -46.95
C ASN A 450 -32.08 46.68 -46.22
N PRO A 451 -32.01 47.83 -46.93
CA PRO A 451 -31.45 49.08 -46.40
C PRO A 451 -32.14 49.65 -45.15
N ARG A 452 -33.41 49.28 -44.88
CA ARG A 452 -34.12 49.69 -43.66
C ARG A 452 -33.57 48.95 -42.43
N GLN A 453 -33.40 47.63 -42.50
CA GLN A 453 -32.82 46.82 -41.43
C GLN A 453 -31.34 47.13 -41.17
N ALA A 454 -30.61 47.58 -42.20
CA ALA A 454 -29.21 47.98 -42.04
C ALA A 454 -29.03 49.15 -41.04
N LYS A 455 -30.00 50.07 -40.93
CA LYS A 455 -29.96 51.16 -39.94
C LYS A 455 -30.08 50.62 -38.50
N ASP A 456 -30.93 49.64 -38.28
CA ASP A 456 -31.14 49.03 -36.96
C ASP A 456 -29.89 48.28 -36.51
N PHE A 457 -29.26 47.50 -37.41
CA PHE A 457 -27.99 46.82 -37.11
C PHE A 457 -26.83 47.81 -36.90
N LYS A 458 -26.79 48.93 -37.62
CA LYS A 458 -25.79 49.99 -37.40
C LYS A 458 -25.92 50.63 -36.01
N LEU A 459 -27.14 50.84 -35.54
CA LEU A 459 -27.40 51.32 -34.18
C LEU A 459 -26.96 50.27 -33.15
N ALA A 460 -27.31 49.00 -33.37
CA ALA A 460 -26.89 47.89 -32.51
C ALA A 460 -25.36 47.77 -32.43
N LEU A 461 -24.63 47.97 -33.54
CA LEU A 461 -23.17 48.01 -33.55
C LEU A 461 -22.62 49.12 -32.65
N SER A 462 -23.11 50.35 -32.81
CA SER A 462 -22.65 51.48 -32.00
C SER A 462 -22.92 51.29 -30.50
N ILE A 463 -24.05 50.67 -30.15
CA ILE A 463 -24.37 50.31 -28.75
C ILE A 463 -23.37 49.26 -28.23
N GLU A 464 -23.09 48.21 -29.01
CA GLU A 464 -22.18 47.15 -28.59
C GLU A 464 -20.72 47.62 -28.49
N GLU A 465 -20.27 48.49 -29.39
CA GLU A 465 -18.96 49.16 -29.31
C GLU A 465 -18.80 49.94 -28.01
N LYS A 466 -19.82 50.72 -27.62
CA LYS A 466 -19.82 51.45 -26.35
C LYS A 466 -19.84 50.52 -25.14
N ASN A 467 -20.55 49.40 -25.21
CA ASN A 467 -20.54 48.39 -24.15
C ASN A 467 -19.14 47.78 -23.96
N ILE A 468 -18.43 47.50 -25.06
CA ILE A 468 -17.05 47.03 -25.06
C ILE A 468 -16.11 48.07 -24.42
N GLU A 469 -16.20 49.34 -24.83
CA GLU A 469 -15.41 50.42 -24.22
C GLU A 469 -15.64 50.55 -22.70
N ASN A 470 -16.91 50.54 -22.26
CA ASN A 470 -17.25 50.58 -20.84
C ASN A 470 -16.63 49.41 -20.07
N LYS A 471 -16.64 48.20 -20.66
CA LYS A 471 -16.07 47.00 -20.04
C LYS A 471 -14.54 47.09 -19.96
N GLN A 472 -13.88 47.69 -20.95
CA GLN A 472 -12.43 47.97 -20.89
C GLN A 472 -12.07 48.89 -19.72
N ASP A 473 -12.81 49.98 -19.55
CA ASP A 473 -12.60 50.93 -18.46
C ASP A 473 -12.80 50.28 -17.09
N GLU A 474 -13.78 49.38 -16.97
CA GLU A 474 -13.97 48.58 -15.78
C GLU A 474 -12.75 47.70 -15.44
N ILE A 475 -12.13 47.07 -16.46
CA ILE A 475 -10.92 46.26 -16.27
C ILE A 475 -9.74 47.14 -15.85
N ILE A 476 -9.57 48.32 -16.48
CA ILE A 476 -8.50 49.27 -16.12
C ILE A 476 -8.67 49.73 -14.66
N LYS A 477 -9.89 50.07 -14.24
CA LYS A 477 -10.20 50.43 -12.85
C LYS A 477 -9.86 49.31 -11.86
N LEU A 478 -10.11 48.05 -12.23
CA LEU A 478 -9.70 46.91 -11.39
C LEU A 478 -8.19 46.84 -11.21
N ILE A 479 -7.42 47.07 -12.28
CA ILE A 479 -5.96 47.09 -12.21
C ILE A 479 -5.49 48.25 -11.30
N ASP A 480 -6.09 49.42 -11.42
CA ASP A 480 -5.76 50.61 -10.63
C ASP A 480 -6.02 50.47 -9.13
N ASN A 481 -7.02 49.67 -8.74
CA ASN A 481 -7.36 49.44 -7.35
C ASN A 481 -6.39 48.50 -6.60
N ILE A 482 -5.43 47.89 -7.30
CA ILE A 482 -4.47 46.95 -6.70
C ILE A 482 -3.14 47.64 -6.38
N ASP A 483 -2.65 47.43 -5.15
CA ASP A 483 -1.32 47.89 -4.72
C ASP A 483 -0.20 47.27 -5.57
N GLU A 484 0.60 48.14 -6.20
CA GLU A 484 1.64 47.73 -7.15
C GLU A 484 2.74 46.88 -6.51
N ASN A 485 3.11 47.15 -5.25
CA ASN A 485 4.13 46.38 -4.54
C ASN A 485 3.61 44.97 -4.23
N LYS A 486 2.36 44.86 -3.76
CA LYS A 486 1.71 43.55 -3.53
C LYS A 486 1.60 42.74 -4.81
N LEU A 487 1.30 43.38 -5.94
CA LEU A 487 1.24 42.71 -7.26
C LEU A 487 2.61 42.16 -7.65
N LYS A 488 3.67 42.97 -7.59
CA LYS A 488 5.04 42.58 -7.93
C LYS A 488 5.54 41.45 -7.02
N ASP A 489 5.33 41.56 -5.71
CA ASP A 489 5.71 40.53 -4.75
C ASP A 489 4.99 39.19 -5.01
N SER A 490 3.70 39.25 -5.36
CA SER A 490 2.91 38.06 -5.68
C SER A 490 3.35 37.41 -6.99
N ALA A 491 3.62 38.22 -8.01
CA ALA A 491 4.11 37.76 -9.31
C ALA A 491 5.47 37.07 -9.18
N LYS A 492 6.41 37.66 -8.42
CA LYS A 492 7.73 37.07 -8.17
C LYS A 492 7.65 35.72 -7.46
N LYS A 493 6.80 35.60 -6.43
CA LYS A 493 6.56 34.33 -5.72
C LYS A 493 5.97 33.25 -6.65
N ILE A 494 5.07 33.62 -7.55
CA ILE A 494 4.51 32.70 -8.55
C ILE A 494 5.59 32.26 -9.52
N GLU A 495 6.44 33.16 -9.99
CA GLU A 495 7.52 32.85 -10.92
C GLU A 495 8.55 31.89 -10.32
N GLU A 496 9.02 32.16 -9.11
CA GLU A 496 9.94 31.29 -8.36
C GLU A 496 9.35 29.88 -8.17
N LYS A 497 8.08 29.81 -7.76
CA LYS A 497 7.38 28.53 -7.62
C LYS A 497 7.24 27.80 -8.95
N ASN A 498 6.88 28.51 -10.01
CA ASN A 498 6.70 27.94 -11.34
C ASN A 498 8.02 27.37 -11.90
N LYS A 499 9.17 27.99 -11.61
CA LYS A 499 10.49 27.48 -11.98
C LYS A 499 10.78 26.12 -11.33
N ILE A 500 10.52 25.99 -10.03
CA ILE A 500 10.69 24.73 -9.28
C ILE A 500 9.71 23.67 -9.81
N GLU A 501 8.43 24.03 -9.97
CA GLU A 501 7.39 23.11 -10.44
C GLU A 501 7.68 22.58 -11.85
N LYS A 502 8.17 23.44 -12.76
CA LYS A 502 8.62 23.03 -14.10
C LYS A 502 9.75 22.02 -14.05
N ALA A 503 10.81 22.27 -13.27
CA ALA A 503 11.97 21.40 -13.19
C ALA A 503 11.58 19.97 -12.75
N ILE A 504 10.74 19.85 -11.72
CA ILE A 504 10.28 18.56 -11.21
C ILE A 504 9.39 17.84 -12.22
N ILE A 505 8.45 18.55 -12.87
CA ILE A 505 7.58 17.94 -13.88
C ILE A 505 8.41 17.44 -15.07
N THR A 506 9.43 18.19 -15.51
CA THR A 506 10.35 17.75 -16.56
C THR A 506 11.12 16.49 -16.16
N GLU A 507 11.64 16.43 -14.93
CA GLU A 507 12.33 15.25 -14.40
C GLU A 507 11.40 14.03 -14.35
N LEU A 508 10.17 14.18 -13.85
CA LEU A 508 9.16 13.12 -13.84
C LEU A 508 8.77 12.65 -15.24
N ILE A 509 8.69 13.56 -16.22
CA ILE A 509 8.47 13.19 -17.62
C ILE A 509 9.64 12.35 -18.11
N GLN A 510 10.88 12.73 -17.83
CA GLN A 510 12.07 11.96 -18.23
C GLN A 510 12.11 10.57 -17.58
N GLU A 511 11.86 10.47 -16.27
CA GLU A 511 11.80 9.20 -15.52
C GLU A 511 10.74 8.24 -16.11
N LYS A 512 9.61 8.77 -16.56
CA LYS A 512 8.46 7.99 -17.08
C LYS A 512 8.46 7.80 -18.59
N SER A 513 9.31 8.53 -19.32
CA SER A 513 9.35 8.46 -20.77
C SER A 513 10.09 7.21 -21.20
N GLN A 514 9.34 6.22 -21.67
CA GLN A 514 9.88 5.12 -22.46
C GLN A 514 10.04 5.56 -23.92
N SER A 515 10.76 4.79 -24.75
CA SER A 515 10.76 5.01 -26.20
C SER A 515 9.32 4.95 -26.72
N ARG A 516 8.77 6.10 -27.08
CA ARG A 516 7.38 6.20 -27.54
C ARG A 516 7.32 5.88 -29.02
N SER A 517 6.47 4.92 -29.36
CA SER A 517 6.18 4.59 -30.74
C SER A 517 5.35 5.71 -31.39
N GLU A 518 5.33 5.75 -32.72
CA GLU A 518 4.47 6.66 -33.45
C GLU A 518 2.98 6.45 -33.12
N ILE A 519 2.58 5.20 -32.86
CA ILE A 519 1.23 4.84 -32.40
C ILE A 519 0.90 5.53 -31.07
N ASP A 520 1.84 5.59 -30.13
CA ASP A 520 1.62 6.26 -28.85
C ASP A 520 1.38 7.77 -29.02
N LEU A 521 2.09 8.41 -29.95
CA LEU A 521 1.87 9.82 -30.29
C LEU A 521 0.50 10.06 -30.95
N MET A 522 0.06 9.13 -31.82
CA MET A 522 -1.30 9.19 -32.40
C MET A 522 -2.38 9.05 -31.33
N LYS A 523 -2.21 8.14 -30.37
CA LYS A 523 -3.12 7.98 -29.24
C LYS A 523 -3.20 9.24 -28.39
N ASP A 524 -2.05 9.80 -28.02
CA ASP A 524 -1.97 11.06 -27.27
C ASP A 524 -2.72 12.20 -27.98
N LYS A 525 -2.55 12.33 -29.31
CA LYS A 525 -3.27 13.33 -30.11
C LYS A 525 -4.79 13.15 -30.02
N VAL A 526 -5.30 11.92 -30.14
CA VAL A 526 -6.74 11.64 -29.99
C VAL A 526 -7.23 11.99 -28.59
N ILE A 527 -6.49 11.63 -27.55
CA ILE A 527 -6.82 11.95 -26.15
C ILE A 527 -6.87 13.48 -25.94
N LEU A 528 -5.91 14.22 -26.47
CA LEU A 528 -5.86 15.68 -26.38
C LEU A 528 -7.07 16.33 -27.07
N LEU A 529 -7.48 15.83 -28.24
CA LEU A 529 -8.65 16.35 -28.97
C LEU A 529 -9.96 16.09 -28.23
N GLU A 530 -10.14 14.88 -27.67
CA GLU A 530 -11.29 14.58 -26.82
C GLU A 530 -11.33 15.47 -25.58
N LYS A 531 -10.16 15.67 -24.96
CA LYS A 531 -10.02 16.54 -23.80
C LYS A 531 -10.32 18.00 -24.14
N PHE A 532 -9.85 18.49 -25.27
CA PHE A 532 -10.17 19.84 -25.76
C PHE A 532 -11.68 20.01 -25.92
N SER A 533 -12.34 19.10 -26.64
CA SER A 533 -13.80 19.15 -26.83
C SER A 533 -14.59 19.07 -25.51
N TYR A 534 -14.13 18.24 -24.56
CA TYR A 534 -14.74 18.15 -23.24
C TYR A 534 -14.59 19.46 -22.46
N LEU A 535 -13.38 20.03 -22.40
CA LEU A 535 -13.10 21.26 -21.69
C LEU A 535 -13.86 22.45 -22.31
N GLU A 536 -14.00 22.50 -23.63
CA GLU A 536 -14.78 23.51 -24.33
C GLU A 536 -16.27 23.45 -23.96
N LYS A 537 -16.87 22.25 -23.97
CA LYS A 537 -18.25 22.05 -23.51
C LYS A 537 -18.42 22.49 -22.06
N LEU A 538 -17.44 22.15 -21.21
CA LEU A 538 -17.47 22.54 -19.80
C LEU A 538 -17.34 24.06 -19.64
N TYR A 539 -16.43 24.69 -20.37
CA TYR A 539 -16.23 26.15 -20.38
C TYR A 539 -17.52 26.88 -20.77
N ASN A 540 -18.12 26.49 -21.90
CA ASN A 540 -19.36 27.07 -22.40
C ASN A 540 -20.54 26.86 -21.43
N LYS A 541 -20.59 25.71 -20.74
CA LYS A 541 -21.59 25.45 -19.70
C LYS A 541 -21.43 26.37 -18.50
N GLU A 542 -20.20 26.59 -18.03
CA GLU A 542 -19.92 27.45 -16.87
C GLU A 542 -20.18 28.92 -17.16
N ILE A 543 -19.92 29.36 -18.39
CA ILE A 543 -20.19 30.74 -18.83
C ILE A 543 -21.69 31.03 -18.90
N LYS A 544 -22.49 30.07 -19.38
CA LYS A 544 -23.95 30.20 -19.49
C LYS A 544 -24.70 30.11 -18.16
N ASN A 545 -24.00 29.82 -17.05
CA ASN A 545 -24.63 29.71 -15.74
C ASN A 545 -24.87 31.10 -15.14
N ASP A 546 -26.02 31.30 -14.50
CA ASP A 546 -26.39 32.57 -13.87
C ASP A 546 -25.39 32.96 -12.76
N GLU A 547 -24.94 31.98 -11.98
CA GLU A 547 -23.88 32.15 -10.99
C GLU A 547 -22.54 31.63 -11.52
N LYS A 548 -21.77 32.53 -12.17
CA LYS A 548 -20.49 32.20 -12.80
C LYS A 548 -19.40 31.88 -11.76
N ASN A 549 -18.85 30.66 -11.81
CA ASN A 549 -17.71 30.27 -10.97
C ASN A 549 -16.38 30.78 -11.57
N LYS A 550 -16.00 32.01 -11.20
CA LYS A 550 -14.83 32.76 -11.72
C LYS A 550 -13.53 31.93 -11.73
N LYS A 551 -13.24 31.25 -10.62
CA LYS A 551 -12.04 30.41 -10.47
C LYS A 551 -12.06 29.21 -11.42
N LYS A 552 -13.22 28.58 -11.58
CA LYS A 552 -13.40 27.41 -12.45
C LYS A 552 -13.26 27.81 -13.92
N ILE A 553 -13.87 28.93 -14.33
CA ILE A 553 -13.71 29.51 -15.68
C ILE A 553 -12.24 29.77 -15.98
N PHE A 554 -11.52 30.44 -15.08
CA PHE A 554 -10.08 30.68 -15.23
C PHE A 554 -9.30 29.37 -15.39
N SER A 555 -9.57 28.36 -14.53
CA SER A 555 -8.87 27.07 -14.58
C SER A 555 -9.12 26.32 -15.88
N ILE A 556 -10.37 26.26 -16.35
CA ILE A 556 -10.72 25.57 -17.60
C ILE A 556 -10.08 26.29 -18.79
N SER A 557 -10.14 27.63 -18.84
CA SER A 557 -9.52 28.41 -19.91
C SER A 557 -8.00 28.21 -20.00
N SER A 558 -7.32 28.12 -18.84
CA SER A 558 -5.88 27.87 -18.77
C SER A 558 -5.53 26.47 -19.29
N GLU A 559 -6.33 25.47 -18.92
CA GLU A 559 -6.12 24.10 -19.37
C GLU A 559 -6.43 23.94 -20.87
N LEU A 560 -7.49 24.58 -21.37
CA LEU A 560 -7.82 24.64 -22.80
C LEU A 560 -6.66 25.18 -23.63
N ALA A 561 -6.11 26.34 -23.25
CA ALA A 561 -4.98 26.95 -23.95
C ALA A 561 -3.74 26.04 -23.95
N SER A 562 -3.50 25.29 -22.87
CA SER A 562 -2.38 24.34 -22.80
C SER A 562 -2.57 23.13 -23.71
N VAL A 563 -3.79 22.56 -23.77
CA VAL A 563 -4.11 21.44 -24.65
C VAL A 563 -4.03 21.87 -26.11
N GLU A 564 -4.53 23.06 -26.44
CA GLU A 564 -4.43 23.64 -27.76
C GLU A 564 -2.98 23.90 -28.19
N SER A 565 -2.15 24.46 -27.30
CA SER A 565 -0.73 24.68 -27.55
C SER A 565 -0.01 23.37 -27.88
N LEU A 566 -0.27 22.30 -27.11
CA LEU A 566 0.30 20.98 -27.37
C LEU A 566 -0.14 20.42 -28.73
N LEU A 567 -1.43 20.52 -29.06
CA LEU A 567 -1.97 20.07 -30.34
C LEU A 567 -1.33 20.80 -31.53
N ASN A 568 -1.05 22.10 -31.37
CA ASN A 568 -0.48 22.96 -32.42
C ASN A 568 1.05 22.99 -32.45
N SER A 569 1.72 22.42 -31.45
CA SER A 569 3.19 22.31 -31.39
C SER A 569 3.62 20.86 -31.56
N GLU A 570 3.70 20.10 -30.47
CA GLU A 570 4.23 18.73 -30.44
C GLU A 570 3.42 17.74 -31.30
N TYR A 571 2.10 17.92 -31.41
CA TYR A 571 1.21 16.97 -32.09
C TYR A 571 0.65 17.48 -33.44
N LYS A 572 1.24 18.55 -34.01
CA LYS A 572 0.76 19.23 -35.22
C LYS A 572 0.78 18.33 -36.45
N SER A 573 1.92 17.72 -36.76
CA SER A 573 2.26 17.11 -38.06
C SER A 573 2.52 15.60 -38.00
N ILE A 574 1.73 14.85 -37.24
CA ILE A 574 1.73 13.37 -37.32
C ILE A 574 1.07 12.99 -38.67
N ASP A 575 1.87 13.01 -39.73
CA ASP A 575 1.49 12.78 -41.13
C ASP A 575 2.02 11.40 -41.55
N ILE A 576 1.10 10.45 -41.77
CA ILE A 576 1.43 9.02 -41.81
C ILE A 576 1.76 8.63 -43.25
N LYS A 577 3.04 8.38 -43.55
CA LYS A 577 3.49 7.85 -44.85
C LYS A 577 3.03 6.38 -45.02
N ASN A 578 2.64 6.02 -46.24
CA ASN A 578 1.87 4.81 -46.59
C ASN A 578 2.39 3.46 -46.05
N ASP A 579 3.71 3.18 -46.07
CA ASP A 579 4.22 1.87 -45.61
C ASP A 579 4.24 1.75 -44.07
N ILE A 580 4.45 2.86 -43.38
CA ILE A 580 4.42 2.94 -41.91
C ILE A 580 2.97 2.90 -41.42
N ALA A 581 2.04 3.46 -42.18
CA ALA A 581 0.60 3.41 -41.91
C ALA A 581 0.07 1.98 -41.80
N GLN A 582 0.48 1.09 -42.71
CA GLN A 582 0.03 -0.31 -42.71
C GLN A 582 0.58 -1.11 -41.53
N ASN A 583 1.85 -0.91 -41.16
CA ASN A 583 2.45 -1.55 -39.98
C ASN A 583 1.79 -1.05 -38.69
N ASN A 584 1.55 0.25 -38.58
CA ASN A 584 0.83 0.84 -37.46
C ASN A 584 -0.61 0.33 -37.37
N LEU A 585 -1.30 0.18 -38.51
CA LEU A 585 -2.65 -0.39 -38.58
C LEU A 585 -2.70 -1.83 -38.04
N LYS A 586 -1.76 -2.68 -38.46
CA LYS A 586 -1.68 -4.07 -37.98
C LYS A 586 -1.45 -4.13 -36.47
N ALA A 587 -0.49 -3.37 -35.96
CA ALA A 587 -0.20 -3.32 -34.52
C ALA A 587 -1.41 -2.84 -33.69
N ILE A 588 -2.15 -1.84 -34.19
CA ILE A 588 -3.39 -1.37 -33.54
C ILE A 588 -4.48 -2.43 -33.57
N GLN A 589 -4.66 -3.14 -34.69
CA GLN A 589 -5.64 -4.23 -34.80
C GLN A 589 -5.33 -5.39 -33.82
N GLU A 590 -4.06 -5.77 -33.67
CA GLU A 590 -3.63 -6.76 -32.68
C GLU A 590 -3.91 -6.30 -31.24
N GLN A 591 -3.65 -5.02 -30.93
CA GLN A 591 -3.97 -4.44 -29.63
C GLN A 591 -5.48 -4.44 -29.35
N ILE A 592 -6.31 -4.14 -30.36
CA ILE A 592 -7.78 -4.21 -30.26
C ILE A 592 -8.23 -5.63 -29.91
N LEU A 593 -7.72 -6.64 -30.63
CA LEU A 593 -8.05 -8.05 -30.39
C LEU A 593 -7.66 -8.49 -28.96
N LYS A 594 -6.46 -8.13 -28.52
CA LYS A 594 -5.95 -8.41 -27.17
C LYS A 594 -6.85 -7.80 -26.10
N ASN A 595 -7.24 -6.54 -26.26
CA ASN A 595 -8.11 -5.85 -25.32
C ASN A 595 -9.55 -6.38 -25.35
N ASN A 596 -10.09 -6.76 -26.51
CA ASN A 596 -11.42 -7.40 -26.60
C ASN A 596 -11.44 -8.72 -25.81
N LYS A 597 -10.36 -9.51 -25.88
CA LYS A 597 -10.20 -10.70 -25.04
C LYS A 597 -10.15 -10.34 -23.54
N ARG A 598 -9.41 -9.29 -23.16
CA ARG A 598 -9.35 -8.83 -21.75
C ARG A 598 -10.72 -8.35 -21.25
N ILE A 599 -11.47 -7.62 -22.07
CA ILE A 599 -12.82 -7.14 -21.78
C ILE A 599 -13.75 -8.34 -21.53
N SER A 600 -13.79 -9.30 -22.45
CA SER A 600 -14.61 -10.50 -22.33
C SER A 600 -14.29 -11.29 -21.06
N VAL A 601 -13.00 -11.49 -20.74
CA VAL A 601 -12.59 -12.16 -19.50
C VAL A 601 -13.03 -11.35 -18.27
N ALA A 602 -12.85 -10.03 -18.29
CA ALA A 602 -13.21 -9.18 -17.16
C ALA A 602 -14.73 -9.15 -16.92
N GLU A 603 -15.54 -9.05 -17.98
CA GLU A 603 -17.01 -9.12 -17.88
C GLU A 603 -17.45 -10.47 -17.32
N ASN A 604 -16.89 -11.58 -17.81
CA ASN A 604 -17.21 -12.91 -17.30
C ASN A 604 -16.87 -13.07 -15.81
N VAL A 605 -15.71 -12.58 -15.38
CA VAL A 605 -15.30 -12.63 -13.96
C VAL A 605 -16.19 -11.74 -13.10
N ILE A 606 -16.51 -10.53 -13.57
CA ILE A 606 -17.42 -9.60 -12.87
C ILE A 606 -18.80 -10.24 -12.70
N ASP A 607 -19.36 -10.83 -13.75
CA ASP A 607 -20.69 -11.43 -13.71
C ASP A 607 -20.75 -12.65 -12.80
N LYS A 608 -19.75 -13.54 -12.89
CA LYS A 608 -19.62 -14.68 -11.97
C LYS A 608 -19.47 -14.21 -10.52
N THR A 609 -18.65 -13.19 -10.28
CA THR A 609 -18.41 -12.65 -8.94
C THR A 609 -19.67 -12.01 -8.37
N LYS A 610 -20.38 -11.20 -9.16
CA LYS A 610 -21.68 -10.63 -8.79
C LYS A 610 -22.69 -11.73 -8.47
N THR A 611 -22.75 -12.78 -9.29
CA THR A 611 -23.63 -13.93 -9.08
C THR A 611 -23.31 -14.64 -7.77
N ILE A 612 -22.03 -14.79 -7.42
CA ILE A 612 -21.61 -15.39 -6.14
C ILE A 612 -22.04 -14.50 -4.96
N ILE A 613 -21.82 -13.18 -5.06
CA ILE A 613 -22.17 -12.22 -4.01
C ILE A 613 -23.69 -12.14 -3.81
N SER A 614 -24.46 -12.15 -4.91
CA SER A 614 -25.93 -12.04 -4.87
C SER A 614 -26.66 -13.37 -4.71
N ALA A 615 -25.94 -14.50 -4.77
CA ALA A 615 -26.53 -15.81 -4.57
C ALA A 615 -27.18 -15.90 -3.18
N ASN A 616 -28.32 -16.56 -3.12
CA ASN A 616 -29.01 -16.84 -1.87
C ASN A 616 -29.64 -18.23 -1.93
N SER A 617 -29.38 -19.04 -0.91
CA SER A 617 -30.02 -20.34 -0.72
C SER A 617 -31.36 -20.16 -0.03
N LYS A 618 -32.46 -20.28 -0.79
CA LYS A 618 -33.82 -20.27 -0.23
C LYS A 618 -34.06 -21.43 0.75
N LYS A 619 -33.40 -22.58 0.53
CA LYS A 619 -33.53 -23.79 1.37
C LYS A 619 -33.04 -23.56 2.81
N HIS A 620 -31.98 -22.76 2.97
CA HIS A 620 -31.30 -22.58 4.26
C HIS A 620 -31.27 -21.12 4.75
N ASN A 621 -31.86 -20.19 3.98
CA ASN A 621 -31.84 -18.75 4.21
C ASN A 621 -30.43 -18.22 4.50
N LEU A 622 -29.50 -18.49 3.58
CA LEU A 622 -28.09 -18.11 3.64
C LEU A 622 -27.66 -17.47 2.33
N SER A 623 -26.95 -16.36 2.42
CA SER A 623 -26.24 -15.76 1.29
C SER A 623 -25.16 -16.70 0.75
N GLY A 624 -24.79 -16.52 -0.52
CA GLY A 624 -23.71 -17.29 -1.17
C GLY A 624 -22.39 -17.14 -0.43
N ILE A 625 -22.12 -15.96 0.14
CA ILE A 625 -20.93 -15.68 0.96
C ILE A 625 -20.95 -16.51 2.25
N GLU A 626 -22.08 -16.59 2.94
CA GLU A 626 -22.22 -17.43 4.14
C GLU A 626 -22.06 -18.92 3.83
N VAL A 627 -22.58 -19.38 2.69
CA VAL A 627 -22.38 -20.77 2.22
C VAL A 627 -20.89 -21.06 1.97
N ILE A 628 -20.16 -20.12 1.38
CA ILE A 628 -18.72 -20.26 1.16
C ILE A 628 -17.95 -20.26 2.49
N ALA A 629 -18.32 -19.39 3.43
CA ALA A 629 -17.73 -19.37 4.77
C ALA A 629 -17.93 -20.71 5.50
N ILE A 630 -19.13 -21.30 5.42
CA ILE A 630 -19.40 -22.66 5.95
C ILE A 630 -18.54 -23.71 5.25
N GLY A 631 -18.36 -23.59 3.93
CA GLY A 631 -17.46 -24.43 3.15
C GLY A 631 -16.01 -24.39 3.66
N ASN A 632 -15.50 -23.20 3.95
CA ASN A 632 -14.14 -22.98 4.46
C ASN A 632 -13.99 -23.51 5.89
N LEU A 633 -14.88 -23.13 6.80
CA LEU A 633 -14.86 -23.54 8.21
C LEU A 633 -14.98 -25.06 8.36
N SER A 634 -15.81 -25.68 7.50
CA SER A 634 -15.97 -27.14 7.46
C SER A 634 -14.82 -27.88 6.76
N LYS A 635 -13.76 -27.18 6.35
CA LYS A 635 -12.60 -27.75 5.61
C LYS A 635 -13.05 -28.56 4.38
N GLY A 636 -14.03 -28.03 3.66
CA GLY A 636 -14.61 -28.65 2.46
C GLY A 636 -15.51 -29.86 2.71
N LYS A 637 -15.91 -30.15 3.96
CA LYS A 637 -16.91 -31.19 4.25
C LYS A 637 -18.25 -30.85 3.60
N TYR A 638 -18.69 -29.59 3.71
CA TYR A 638 -19.91 -29.09 3.06
C TYR A 638 -19.90 -29.35 1.54
N TRP A 639 -18.80 -29.02 0.86
CA TRP A 639 -18.69 -29.16 -0.60
C TRP A 639 -18.70 -30.62 -1.07
N ARG A 640 -18.08 -31.53 -0.29
CA ARG A 640 -18.13 -32.97 -0.57
C ARG A 640 -19.56 -33.50 -0.46
N ASN A 641 -20.26 -33.11 0.59
CA ASN A 641 -21.66 -33.50 0.79
C ASN A 641 -22.57 -32.95 -0.32
N TYR A 642 -22.43 -31.65 -0.64
CA TYR A 642 -23.18 -31.00 -1.72
C TYR A 642 -22.94 -31.66 -3.09
N LYS A 643 -21.69 -32.05 -3.40
CA LYS A 643 -21.35 -32.74 -4.65
C LYS A 643 -22.03 -34.11 -4.74
N GLU A 644 -22.05 -34.86 -3.64
CA GLU A 644 -22.70 -36.18 -3.58
C GLU A 644 -24.23 -36.07 -3.70
N ILE A 645 -24.85 -35.09 -3.01
CA ILE A 645 -26.28 -34.75 -3.16
C ILE A 645 -26.60 -34.49 -4.63
N LYS A 646 -25.82 -33.62 -5.30
CA LYS A 646 -26.06 -33.27 -6.71
C LYS A 646 -25.90 -34.47 -7.64
N LYS A 647 -24.91 -35.34 -7.39
CA LYS A 647 -24.67 -36.56 -8.16
C LYS A 647 -25.85 -37.52 -8.03
N ILE A 648 -26.24 -37.86 -6.81
CA ILE A 648 -27.35 -38.80 -6.54
C ILE A 648 -28.67 -38.25 -7.07
N THR A 649 -28.93 -36.95 -6.91
CA THR A 649 -30.13 -36.30 -7.46
C THR A 649 -30.19 -36.46 -9.00
N SER A 650 -29.05 -36.32 -9.69
CA SER A 650 -28.99 -36.51 -11.13
C SER A 650 -29.17 -37.98 -11.54
N GLU A 651 -28.59 -38.91 -10.78
CA GLU A 651 -28.75 -40.36 -11.00
C GLU A 651 -30.22 -40.76 -10.84
N ILE A 652 -30.86 -40.36 -9.73
CA ILE A 652 -32.29 -40.59 -9.51
C ILE A 652 -33.11 -40.05 -10.68
N LYS A 653 -32.87 -38.81 -11.12
CA LYS A 653 -33.61 -38.21 -12.24
C LYS A 653 -33.46 -38.99 -13.54
N ASN A 654 -32.26 -39.49 -13.83
CA ASN A 654 -31.99 -40.29 -15.02
C ASN A 654 -32.63 -41.67 -14.93
N ASP A 655 -32.56 -42.30 -13.76
CA ASP A 655 -33.13 -43.61 -13.49
C ASP A 655 -34.67 -43.55 -13.51
N GLU A 656 -35.27 -42.49 -12.98
CA GLU A 656 -36.72 -42.22 -13.05
C GLU A 656 -37.19 -41.99 -14.49
N LYS A 657 -36.42 -41.26 -15.29
CA LYS A 657 -36.69 -41.08 -16.72
C LYS A 657 -36.56 -42.40 -17.50
N THR A 658 -35.59 -43.22 -17.14
CA THR A 658 -35.41 -44.56 -17.72
C THR A 658 -36.60 -45.45 -17.34
N LEU A 659 -37.02 -45.39 -16.08
CA LEU A 659 -38.16 -46.14 -15.56
C LEU A 659 -39.49 -45.72 -16.20
N SER A 660 -39.69 -44.43 -16.48
CA SER A 660 -40.90 -43.94 -17.15
C SER A 660 -40.98 -44.38 -18.61
N ASN A 661 -39.83 -44.57 -19.26
CA ASN A 661 -39.74 -45.02 -20.66
C ASN A 661 -39.82 -46.55 -20.81
N MET A 662 -39.83 -47.29 -19.71
CA MET A 662 -39.89 -48.74 -19.68
C MET A 662 -41.34 -49.27 -19.74
N GLY A 663 -41.63 -50.14 -20.70
CA GLY A 663 -42.93 -50.80 -20.87
C GLY A 663 -43.40 -51.61 -19.64
N ILE A 664 -44.69 -51.94 -19.58
CA ILE A 664 -45.36 -52.54 -18.39
C ILE A 664 -44.72 -53.88 -17.97
N VAL A 665 -44.17 -54.67 -18.92
CA VAL A 665 -43.63 -56.02 -18.68
C VAL A 665 -42.10 -56.09 -18.88
N SER A 666 -41.39 -54.97 -18.71
CA SER A 666 -39.93 -54.91 -18.95
C SER A 666 -39.10 -55.60 -17.85
N PHE A 667 -38.19 -56.49 -18.26
CA PHE A 667 -37.26 -57.18 -17.37
C PHE A 667 -36.31 -56.20 -16.69
N GLY A 668 -36.15 -56.29 -15.36
CA GLY A 668 -35.31 -55.37 -14.57
C GLY A 668 -36.02 -54.12 -14.02
N LYS A 669 -37.27 -53.84 -14.41
CA LYS A 669 -38.05 -52.68 -13.93
C LYS A 669 -38.21 -52.62 -12.41
N GLY A 670 -38.43 -53.78 -11.76
CA GLY A 670 -38.53 -53.88 -10.30
C GLY A 670 -37.20 -53.64 -9.58
N VAL A 671 -36.08 -54.05 -10.18
CA VAL A 671 -34.73 -53.81 -9.65
C VAL A 671 -34.40 -52.31 -9.71
N LEU A 672 -34.70 -51.66 -10.84
CA LEU A 672 -34.48 -50.23 -11.01
C LEU A 672 -35.32 -49.39 -10.03
N LYS A 673 -36.58 -49.78 -9.77
CA LYS A 673 -37.42 -49.14 -8.72
C LYS A 673 -36.77 -49.20 -7.34
N LYS A 674 -36.26 -50.37 -6.96
CA LYS A 674 -35.62 -50.59 -5.66
C LYS A 674 -34.30 -49.81 -5.53
N ASP A 675 -33.54 -49.71 -6.61
CA ASP A 675 -32.32 -48.91 -6.67
C ASP A 675 -32.60 -47.40 -6.56
N ILE A 676 -33.63 -46.89 -7.23
CA ILE A 676 -34.12 -45.51 -7.07
C ILE A 676 -34.52 -45.24 -5.62
N GLU A 677 -35.24 -46.17 -4.98
CA GLU A 677 -35.67 -46.04 -3.58
C GLU A 677 -34.48 -46.02 -2.62
N LEU A 678 -33.47 -46.87 -2.83
CA LEU A 678 -32.23 -46.87 -2.06
C LEU A 678 -31.46 -45.54 -2.22
N LYS A 679 -31.36 -45.03 -3.45
CA LYS A 679 -30.74 -43.74 -3.75
C LYS A 679 -31.50 -42.57 -3.11
N LYS A 680 -32.83 -42.59 -3.11
CA LYS A 680 -33.67 -41.60 -2.40
C LYS A 680 -33.41 -41.59 -0.89
N LYS A 681 -33.30 -42.77 -0.28
CA LYS A 681 -32.94 -42.88 1.14
C LYS A 681 -31.54 -42.32 1.43
N LYS A 682 -30.56 -42.64 0.58
CA LYS A 682 -29.20 -42.07 0.68
C LYS A 682 -29.20 -40.55 0.51
N LEU A 683 -30.03 -40.01 -0.39
CA LEU A 683 -30.21 -38.58 -0.57
C LEU A 683 -30.73 -37.91 0.70
N GLU A 684 -31.76 -38.47 1.35
CA GLU A 684 -32.29 -37.94 2.62
C GLU A 684 -31.24 -37.88 3.72
N ASP A 685 -30.39 -38.92 3.84
CA ASP A 685 -29.32 -38.95 4.84
C ASP A 685 -28.27 -37.85 4.59
N LEU A 686 -27.89 -37.62 3.33
CA LEU A 686 -26.98 -36.55 2.93
C LEU A 686 -27.59 -35.15 3.16
N GLU A 687 -28.90 -34.98 2.96
CA GLU A 687 -29.60 -33.73 3.25
C GLU A 687 -29.68 -33.44 4.76
N LYS A 688 -29.84 -34.47 5.59
CA LYS A 688 -29.73 -34.33 7.06
C LYS A 688 -28.31 -33.94 7.46
N GLU A 689 -27.29 -34.56 6.86
CA GLU A 689 -25.89 -34.20 7.09
C GLU A 689 -25.60 -32.75 6.67
N GLU A 690 -26.15 -32.30 5.52
CA GLU A 690 -26.04 -30.90 5.06
C GLU A 690 -26.57 -29.93 6.13
N LYS A 691 -27.77 -30.19 6.66
CA LYS A 691 -28.40 -29.36 7.69
C LYS A 691 -27.57 -29.33 8.98
N ASN A 692 -27.01 -30.46 9.40
CA ASN A 692 -26.15 -30.54 10.58
C ASN A 692 -24.86 -29.74 10.40
N ILE A 693 -24.21 -29.84 9.24
CA ILE A 693 -23.01 -29.05 8.92
C ILE A 693 -23.33 -27.56 9.00
N ILE A 694 -24.41 -27.10 8.35
CA ILE A 694 -24.80 -25.70 8.36
C ILE A 694 -25.04 -25.19 9.78
N ASN A 695 -25.86 -25.89 10.58
CA ASN A 695 -26.19 -25.47 11.93
C ASN A 695 -24.95 -25.38 12.83
N THR A 696 -24.03 -26.34 12.70
CA THR A 696 -22.79 -26.38 13.47
C THR A 696 -21.92 -25.16 13.18
N TYR A 697 -21.63 -24.89 11.90
CA TYR A 697 -20.68 -23.85 11.53
C TYR A 697 -21.28 -22.44 11.50
N LYS A 698 -22.60 -22.31 11.43
CA LYS A 698 -23.28 -21.01 11.60
C LYS A 698 -23.17 -20.47 13.03
N GLN A 699 -23.04 -21.36 14.02
CA GLN A 699 -22.83 -21.01 15.43
C GLN A 699 -21.34 -20.92 15.82
N ASP A 700 -20.42 -21.15 14.88
CA ASP A 700 -18.99 -21.04 15.14
C ASP A 700 -18.61 -19.59 15.48
N LYS A 701 -17.78 -19.39 16.51
CA LYS A 701 -17.32 -18.06 16.93
C LYS A 701 -16.59 -17.31 15.81
N ASN A 702 -15.96 -18.04 14.89
CA ASN A 702 -15.24 -17.48 13.74
C ASN A 702 -16.13 -17.22 12.51
N PHE A 703 -17.40 -17.61 12.54
CA PHE A 703 -18.30 -17.51 11.38
C PHE A 703 -18.40 -16.09 10.83
N SER A 704 -18.67 -15.11 11.69
CA SER A 704 -18.75 -13.70 11.27
C SER A 704 -17.43 -13.19 10.68
N SER A 705 -16.30 -13.52 11.29
CA SER A 705 -14.97 -13.16 10.78
C SER A 705 -14.70 -13.78 9.41
N GLU A 706 -15.04 -15.05 9.21
CA GLU A 706 -14.86 -15.74 7.93
C GLU A 706 -15.78 -15.17 6.84
N VAL A 707 -17.03 -14.85 7.16
CA VAL A 707 -17.95 -14.15 6.25
C VAL A 707 -17.36 -12.82 5.81
N SER A 708 -16.83 -12.01 6.73
CA SER A 708 -16.16 -10.75 6.39
C SER A 708 -14.95 -10.95 5.48
N LYS A 709 -14.12 -11.97 5.74
CA LYS A 709 -12.95 -12.31 4.90
C LYS A 709 -13.34 -12.70 3.48
N VAL A 710 -14.32 -13.60 3.33
CA VAL A 710 -14.82 -14.05 2.03
C VAL A 710 -15.44 -12.89 1.26
N ASN A 711 -16.25 -12.07 1.93
CA ASN A 711 -16.84 -10.87 1.32
C ASN A 711 -15.76 -9.88 0.85
N ALA A 712 -14.74 -9.62 1.67
CA ALA A 712 -13.62 -8.74 1.30
C ALA A 712 -12.86 -9.28 0.07
N HIS A 713 -12.62 -10.59 0.01
CA HIS A 713 -11.95 -11.23 -1.11
C HIS A 713 -12.69 -11.04 -2.45
N TYR A 714 -13.99 -11.37 -2.50
CA TYR A 714 -14.78 -11.22 -3.73
C TYR A 714 -14.99 -9.75 -4.12
N ASN A 715 -15.16 -8.83 -3.16
CA ASN A 715 -15.22 -7.40 -3.45
C ASN A 715 -13.89 -6.86 -4.01
N ALA A 716 -12.74 -7.37 -3.53
CA ALA A 716 -11.44 -7.02 -4.09
C ALA A 716 -11.27 -7.52 -5.53
N ILE A 717 -11.71 -8.74 -5.84
CA ILE A 717 -11.76 -9.26 -7.22
C ILE A 717 -12.63 -8.37 -8.09
N LEU A 718 -13.85 -8.06 -7.64
CA LEU A 718 -14.80 -7.22 -8.38
C LEU A 718 -14.19 -5.85 -8.71
N LYS A 719 -13.60 -5.18 -7.71
CA LYS A 719 -12.92 -3.88 -7.88
C LYS A 719 -11.78 -3.95 -8.89
N SER A 720 -10.94 -4.99 -8.80
CA SER A 720 -9.78 -5.18 -9.67
C SER A 720 -10.18 -5.38 -11.13
N TYR A 721 -11.16 -6.26 -11.38
CA TYR A 721 -11.63 -6.54 -12.74
C TYR A 721 -12.48 -5.40 -13.33
N GLN A 722 -13.20 -4.65 -12.50
CA GLN A 722 -13.86 -3.41 -12.93
C GLN A 722 -12.85 -2.38 -13.41
N ALA A 723 -11.74 -2.19 -12.70
CA ALA A 723 -10.67 -1.30 -13.14
C ALA A 723 -10.05 -1.75 -14.47
N ILE A 724 -9.77 -3.06 -14.62
CA ILE A 724 -9.27 -3.64 -15.89
C ILE A 724 -10.26 -3.40 -17.04
N LEU A 725 -11.55 -3.62 -16.80
CA LEU A 725 -12.61 -3.44 -17.80
C LEU A 725 -12.66 -2.00 -18.30
N VAL A 726 -12.65 -1.02 -17.38
CA VAL A 726 -12.68 0.41 -17.72
C VAL A 726 -11.46 0.79 -18.54
N VAL A 727 -10.25 0.42 -18.09
CA VAL A 727 -9.00 0.74 -18.80
C VAL A 727 -8.96 0.12 -20.19
N ALA A 728 -9.35 -1.15 -20.32
CA ALA A 728 -9.33 -1.84 -21.62
C ALA A 728 -10.38 -1.27 -22.60
N LYS A 729 -11.58 -0.91 -22.11
CA LYS A 729 -12.61 -0.25 -22.94
C LYS A 729 -12.15 1.14 -23.40
N MET A 730 -11.51 1.92 -22.52
CA MET A 730 -10.95 3.23 -22.86
C MET A 730 -9.85 3.12 -23.92
N ASP A 731 -8.84 2.24 -23.71
CA ASP A 731 -7.76 2.04 -24.69
C ASP A 731 -8.31 1.56 -26.04
N ASN A 732 -9.30 0.66 -26.05
CA ASN A 732 -9.91 0.21 -27.31
C ASN A 732 -10.69 1.30 -28.04
N ASN A 733 -11.43 2.15 -27.32
CA ASN A 733 -12.10 3.29 -27.96
C ASN A 733 -11.08 4.18 -28.69
N ILE A 734 -9.95 4.48 -28.04
CA ILE A 734 -8.85 5.24 -28.65
C ILE A 734 -8.27 4.48 -29.85
N ASN A 735 -7.97 3.18 -29.70
CA ASN A 735 -7.44 2.35 -30.79
C ASN A 735 -8.38 2.32 -32.01
N TYR A 736 -9.69 2.22 -31.81
CA TYR A 736 -10.68 2.28 -32.90
C TYR A 736 -10.68 3.63 -33.61
N LYS A 737 -10.52 4.73 -32.88
CA LYS A 737 -10.40 6.08 -33.47
C LYS A 737 -9.11 6.26 -34.25
N VAL A 738 -7.97 5.82 -33.69
CA VAL A 738 -6.69 5.84 -34.42
C VAL A 738 -6.77 4.99 -35.68
N LYS A 739 -7.31 3.76 -35.58
CA LYS A 739 -7.57 2.88 -36.72
C LYS A 739 -8.42 3.57 -37.79
N SER A 740 -9.55 4.17 -37.39
CA SER A 740 -10.43 4.90 -38.32
C SER A 740 -9.73 6.08 -38.99
N ASN A 741 -8.84 6.78 -38.29
CA ASN A 741 -8.08 7.91 -38.86
C ASN A 741 -7.04 7.43 -39.88
N ILE A 742 -6.39 6.30 -39.63
CA ILE A 742 -5.44 5.67 -40.58
C ILE A 742 -6.18 5.18 -41.83
N GLU A 743 -7.34 4.53 -41.66
CA GLU A 743 -8.12 3.96 -42.77
C GLU A 743 -8.87 5.03 -43.58
N LYS A 744 -9.22 6.16 -42.96
CA LYS A 744 -9.98 7.27 -43.59
C LYS A 744 -9.32 8.62 -43.29
N PRO A 745 -8.15 8.92 -43.89
CA PRO A 745 -7.43 10.17 -43.64
C PRO A 745 -8.20 11.44 -44.07
N GLY A 746 -9.26 11.28 -44.88
CA GLY A 746 -10.08 12.39 -45.41
C GLY A 746 -10.98 13.10 -44.40
N LYS A 747 -11.20 12.55 -43.19
CA LYS A 747 -11.73 13.34 -42.08
C LYS A 747 -10.54 13.88 -41.31
N GLN A 748 -10.04 15.06 -41.71
CA GLN A 748 -9.38 15.93 -40.73
C GLN A 748 -10.29 15.94 -39.51
N ILE A 749 -9.76 15.61 -38.33
CA ILE A 749 -10.44 16.02 -37.10
C ILE A 749 -10.75 17.48 -37.35
N THR A 750 -12.04 17.83 -37.44
CA THR A 750 -12.47 19.19 -37.62
C THR A 750 -11.75 19.97 -36.56
N THR A 751 -10.68 20.66 -36.97
CA THR A 751 -10.09 21.72 -36.20
C THR A 751 -11.27 22.65 -36.03
N TYR A 752 -11.82 22.61 -34.82
CA TYR A 752 -12.84 23.53 -34.40
C TYR A 752 -12.42 24.92 -34.89
N LYS A 753 -13.36 25.63 -35.53
CA LYS A 753 -13.17 27.03 -35.94
C LYS A 753 -12.49 27.76 -34.78
N LYS A 754 -11.31 28.33 -35.01
CA LYS A 754 -10.56 29.14 -34.03
C LYS A 754 -11.54 29.99 -33.20
N ASN A 755 -11.83 29.56 -31.97
CA ASN A 755 -12.09 30.52 -30.91
C ASN A 755 -10.73 31.07 -30.48
N PRO A 756 -10.64 32.37 -30.21
CA PRO A 756 -9.37 33.04 -29.97
C PRO A 756 -8.68 32.37 -28.79
N SER A 757 -7.63 31.62 -29.10
CA SER A 757 -6.70 31.15 -28.11
C SER A 757 -6.11 32.38 -27.44
N LYS A 758 -6.13 32.38 -26.11
CA LYS A 758 -5.21 33.23 -25.36
C LYS A 758 -3.81 32.69 -25.60
N ASN A 759 -3.20 32.99 -26.75
CA ASN A 759 -1.80 33.41 -26.75
C ASN A 759 -1.20 33.87 -28.10
N ARG A 760 -0.41 34.92 -27.94
CA ARG A 760 0.80 35.33 -28.68
C ARG A 760 0.61 36.00 -30.04
N SER A 761 0.60 37.32 -30.00
CA SER A 761 1.61 38.09 -30.73
C SER A 761 2.00 39.35 -29.92
N LYS A 762 3.31 39.61 -29.84
CA LYS A 762 4.00 40.76 -29.23
C LYS A 762 3.96 40.90 -27.70
N ALA A 763 5.07 40.45 -27.12
CA ALA A 763 5.56 40.96 -25.86
C ALA A 763 5.79 42.49 -25.96
N VAL A 764 4.93 43.28 -25.33
CA VAL A 764 5.39 44.50 -24.67
C VAL A 764 5.70 44.09 -23.23
N ILE A 765 6.99 43.85 -23.00
CA ILE A 765 7.55 43.64 -21.66
C ILE A 765 7.44 44.99 -20.94
N SER A 766 6.34 45.21 -20.23
CA SER A 766 6.38 46.08 -19.06
C SER A 766 5.82 45.32 -17.87
N GLU A 767 6.66 45.14 -16.87
CA GLU A 767 6.33 44.41 -15.66
C GLU A 767 5.37 45.25 -14.79
N GLY A 768 4.29 44.63 -14.31
CA GLY A 768 3.34 45.24 -13.38
C GLY A 768 2.09 45.85 -14.03
N ALA A 769 1.45 46.77 -13.30
CA ALA A 769 0.13 47.30 -13.65
C ALA A 769 0.11 48.00 -15.03
N ARG A 770 1.21 48.66 -15.42
CA ARG A 770 1.33 49.31 -16.74
C ARG A 770 1.21 48.33 -17.89
N GLY A 771 1.84 47.15 -17.79
CA GLY A 771 1.77 46.12 -18.84
C GLY A 771 0.39 45.51 -18.96
N LEU A 772 -0.28 45.27 -17.83
CA LEU A 772 -1.66 44.78 -17.84
C LEU A 772 -2.59 45.78 -18.52
N LYS A 773 -2.47 47.09 -18.24
CA LYS A 773 -3.27 48.13 -18.89
C LYS A 773 -2.98 48.25 -20.38
N SER A 774 -1.70 48.14 -20.78
CA SER A 774 -1.32 48.11 -22.19
C SER A 774 -1.98 46.94 -22.91
N ASN A 775 -1.99 45.75 -22.27
CA ASN A 775 -2.64 44.57 -22.82
C ASN A 775 -4.15 44.72 -22.95
N VAL A 776 -4.83 45.35 -21.96
CA VAL A 776 -6.26 45.66 -22.07
C VAL A 776 -6.48 46.50 -23.32
N ARG A 777 -5.78 47.62 -23.47
CA ARG A 777 -5.98 48.53 -24.61
C ARG A 777 -5.69 47.86 -25.95
N SER A 778 -4.64 47.05 -26.05
CA SER A 778 -4.28 46.37 -27.31
C SER A 778 -5.25 45.27 -27.72
N ILE A 779 -5.94 44.61 -26.78
CA ILE A 779 -6.87 43.51 -27.09
C ILE A 779 -8.13 44.01 -27.81
N PHE A 780 -8.48 45.28 -27.63
CA PHE A 780 -9.71 45.86 -28.16
C PHE A 780 -9.48 47.00 -29.18
N ASP A 781 -8.24 47.19 -29.65
CA ASP A 781 -7.92 48.16 -30.69
C ASP A 781 -8.05 47.49 -32.08
N ASP A 782 -9.01 47.94 -32.89
CA ASP A 782 -9.35 47.37 -34.21
C ASP A 782 -8.24 47.58 -35.27
N THR A 783 -7.14 48.29 -34.94
CA THR A 783 -6.14 48.72 -35.93
C THR A 783 -4.94 47.79 -36.15
N GLU A 784 -4.64 46.82 -35.28
CA GLU A 784 -3.50 45.89 -35.46
C GLU A 784 -3.92 44.42 -35.63
N ILE A 785 -5.18 44.19 -35.98
CA ILE A 785 -5.71 42.88 -36.34
C ILE A 785 -5.44 42.59 -37.84
N ARG A 786 -4.21 42.84 -38.31
CA ARG A 786 -3.75 42.46 -39.67
C ARG A 786 -2.49 41.60 -39.72
N ALA A 787 -1.99 41.13 -38.58
CA ALA A 787 -0.97 40.08 -38.55
C ALA A 787 -1.33 38.89 -37.64
N THR A 788 -2.57 38.80 -37.14
CA THR A 788 -3.02 37.61 -36.38
C THR A 788 -4.50 37.27 -36.56
N VAL A 789 -5.16 37.86 -37.56
CA VAL A 789 -6.55 37.52 -37.95
C VAL A 789 -6.63 37.49 -39.47
N GLY A 790 -6.32 36.32 -40.02
CA GLY A 790 -6.84 35.90 -41.31
C GLY A 790 -8.05 35.02 -41.04
N ILE A 791 -9.23 35.63 -40.90
CA ILE A 791 -10.51 34.91 -40.98
C ILE A 791 -11.07 35.22 -42.37
N HIS A 792 -10.73 34.39 -43.35
CA HIS A 792 -11.58 34.18 -44.52
C HIS A 792 -12.64 33.16 -44.11
N LEU A 793 -13.89 33.61 -44.06
CA LEU A 793 -15.07 32.75 -44.05
C LEU A 793 -15.56 32.68 -45.50
N GLU A 794 -15.01 31.76 -46.28
CA GLU A 794 -15.79 31.21 -47.39
C GLU A 794 -16.71 30.13 -46.85
N LYS A 795 -17.98 30.29 -47.20
CA LYS A 795 -19.11 29.51 -46.74
C LYS A 795 -19.43 28.55 -47.87
N ASP A 796 -18.74 27.42 -47.94
CA ASP A 796 -19.18 26.33 -48.81
C ASP A 796 -20.39 25.65 -48.15
N LYS A 797 -21.56 26.21 -48.49
CA LYS A 797 -22.76 25.42 -48.67
C LYS A 797 -22.47 24.48 -49.83
N GLU A 798 -22.51 23.17 -49.60
CA GLU A 798 -23.21 22.24 -50.48
C GLU A 798 -23.24 20.81 -49.92
N ASN A 799 -24.41 20.20 -50.11
CA ASN A 799 -24.77 18.79 -49.98
C ASN A 799 -25.34 18.32 -48.63
N GLY A 800 -26.67 18.49 -48.56
CA GLY A 800 -27.61 17.95 -47.57
C GLY A 800 -27.77 16.41 -47.54
N TRP A 801 -28.84 16.03 -46.82
CA TRP A 801 -29.44 14.70 -46.55
C TRP A 801 -28.81 13.95 -45.36
N GLU A 802 -29.45 13.92 -44.19
CA GLU A 802 -30.62 13.11 -43.73
C GLU A 802 -30.21 11.75 -43.13
N VAL A 803 -31.02 11.31 -42.16
CA VAL A 803 -30.81 10.33 -41.05
C VAL A 803 -30.06 9.04 -41.39
#